data_AF-A0A4Q2VBE4-F1
#
_entry.id   AF-A0A4Q2VBE4-F1
#
_cell.length_a   1.000
_cell.length_b   1.000
_cell.length_c   1.000
_cell.angle_alpha   90.00
_cell.angle_beta   90.00
_cell.angle_gamma   90.00
#
_symmetry.space_group_name_H-M   'P 1'
#
loop_
_entity.id
_entity.type
_entity.pdbx_description
1 polymer ?
#
loop_
_entity_poly.entity_id
_entity_poly.type
_entity_poly.pdbx_seq_one_letter_code
_entity_poly.pdbx_strand_id
1 'polypeptide(L)'
;MEQTFTNSQGRAVPSTAVAESSYTTQQSRLERVLQSYRDTNDPDLLEEIIQTARKVLETSTEDNAKLLHTLAWALYKRYKEVIDDYGDLEEAMKLERKAIEASPSGSMDRQRFSYWLALQLGDYFYHTRNLDDVDEAIGLIKSSLDKFPDESPTKAAHMANLGILLKEKYSVLRVDDDFESGCKSLETAIASSPEDQNTIATWLEKLADLYDAKHGNSGRLEDLETVCRLRRDSLSATADDRERDKLARRIQLARTLYELFEETRNLSELQESITLTRETVAVTPEDDPEWLDRIRKLNVTIYILYHETGDLKDLEEAINVVKRYLEKAGKDHPHWSEQLSNYSNYLDSLHSRTGDLAHLEEAVEFGRMSLKDIPKNSPNLQIVLGNLSIVLSRRSMIRGSMVDLEESVSYARTALEVTPSDCPSRYIQLHNLGSMLLKRFSRNQENVSDLNQGIALLREALTSISSTNPEMESILSRLASALDTRHDKFGSSDDLEEGIEIARKAIASMGNPFVERPTSISTLAALLKKRFKAGGSLEDIIEAIAISQKTLESMPEDSPFRTDLWTTLGDLFATKFGTTWVTSDLEEAVRSYRCAVEHPTGNILRRIIAATSVMPLCLSLQDAYDIGRTAIDLVPGIATARSLETGDRQHLLSFARGLAASVTGAAIRLKKDPSEALAILEQGRGILGSSLDDIRTDIKELQQPFPQLAERFMRLREELEPSTGSHFSDELDEDRGLRRRNAAENFDDLLDEIRKKPGFEDFLGPLTTDQIRAAAAYGPIVVINSSWMGCEGIVIERERITSMVFKDLDDGELMERAEGFDLGTPDMLEWLWDTITSRVLEALGFTETPPNQQEWPHAWWIPTGPLSRFPLHALGRHRERSGRAVMDRVISSYSPSLRALVHGRRQRVVTAGPTEALLIDAEHTENHPHLPQARAEIKVVSKICESMAIRPVSVGQSKQDVLSCLRNCKIFHFAGHGYTNGDDPSKSHLCLSDTSDPLTVGDILKLNLHEASPFLAYLSACSTGRVQDDKFIDESIHLISAFQLAGFRHVIGTLWKVRDKHCVDVARVTYEAIREGGMTDDSVCRGLHKATRMLRDSWLESFDKKRERLVQGDEKGTRNVIPCDDEEEIIVGLVPAYWVPYVHFGF
;
A
#
# COMPACT_ATOMS: atom_id res chain seq x y z
N MET A 1 -55.23 -86.37 9.12
CA MET A 1 -56.61 -86.92 9.22
C MET A 1 -57.12 -87.10 7.81
N GLU A 2 -57.50 -88.34 7.50
CA GLU A 2 -58.38 -88.84 6.41
C GLU A 2 -58.01 -88.52 4.94
N GLN A 3 -57.65 -89.51 4.09
CA GLN A 3 -58.52 -90.50 3.39
C GLN A 3 -59.62 -89.82 2.54
N THR A 4 -59.89 -90.10 1.25
CA THR A 4 -59.78 -91.32 0.41
C THR A 4 -60.27 -91.02 -1.03
N PHE A 5 -59.71 -91.70 -2.05
CA PHE A 5 -60.30 -92.24 -3.34
C PHE A 5 -61.15 -91.34 -4.29
N THR A 6 -61.27 -91.52 -5.63
CA THR A 6 -60.97 -92.60 -6.60
C THR A 6 -61.08 -92.05 -8.05
N ASN A 7 -60.23 -92.58 -8.94
CA ASN A 7 -60.46 -93.03 -10.33
C ASN A 7 -61.12 -92.19 -11.45
N SER A 8 -60.32 -92.05 -12.53
CA SER A 8 -60.52 -92.61 -13.89
C SER A 8 -60.76 -91.66 -15.08
N GLN A 9 -59.73 -91.68 -15.95
CA GLN A 9 -59.68 -91.55 -17.42
C GLN A 9 -60.61 -90.59 -18.17
N GLY A 10 -60.00 -89.67 -18.94
CA GLY A 10 -60.64 -89.11 -20.13
C GLY A 10 -59.91 -87.92 -20.78
N ARG A 11 -59.12 -88.21 -21.83
CA ARG A 11 -58.68 -87.33 -22.95
C ARG A 11 -57.77 -86.11 -22.66
N ALA A 12 -56.53 -86.25 -23.12
CA ALA A 12 -55.65 -85.13 -23.46
C ALA A 12 -56.18 -84.37 -24.69
N VAL A 13 -56.27 -83.05 -24.58
CA VAL A 13 -56.38 -82.09 -25.70
C VAL A 13 -54.96 -81.64 -26.07
N PRO A 14 -54.59 -81.49 -27.36
CA PRO A 14 -53.22 -81.12 -27.75
C PRO A 14 -52.91 -79.66 -27.38
N SER A 15 -51.70 -79.43 -26.85
CA SER A 15 -51.22 -78.14 -26.33
C SER A 15 -50.85 -77.09 -27.40
N THR A 16 -51.27 -77.25 -28.66
CA THR A 16 -50.91 -76.34 -29.76
C THR A 16 -51.94 -75.23 -30.01
N ALA A 17 -53.23 -75.46 -29.73
CA ALA A 17 -54.28 -74.46 -29.98
C ALA A 17 -54.36 -73.31 -28.96
N VAL A 18 -53.80 -73.49 -27.75
CA VAL A 18 -53.79 -72.47 -26.69
C VAL A 18 -52.65 -71.45 -26.89
N ALA A 19 -51.54 -71.87 -27.52
CA ALA A 19 -50.39 -71.03 -27.80
C ALA A 19 -50.66 -69.99 -28.91
N GLU A 20 -51.31 -70.38 -30.01
CA GLU A 20 -51.66 -69.47 -31.11
C GLU A 20 -52.67 -68.38 -30.69
N SER A 21 -53.62 -68.71 -29.80
CA SER A 21 -54.60 -67.78 -29.21
C SER A 21 -53.96 -66.76 -28.26
N SER A 22 -52.94 -67.17 -27.49
CA SER A 22 -52.22 -66.30 -26.55
C SER A 22 -51.30 -65.32 -27.30
N TYR A 23 -50.61 -65.80 -28.35
CA TYR A 23 -49.72 -64.99 -29.18
C TYR A 23 -50.44 -63.82 -29.87
N THR A 24 -51.56 -64.08 -30.56
CA THR A 24 -52.35 -63.05 -31.27
C THR A 24 -52.96 -62.02 -30.30
N THR A 25 -53.34 -62.45 -29.09
CA THR A 25 -53.87 -61.55 -28.05
C THR A 25 -52.81 -60.60 -27.50
N GLN A 26 -51.59 -61.09 -27.24
CA GLN A 26 -50.49 -60.26 -26.74
C GLN A 26 -49.94 -59.33 -27.83
N GLN A 27 -49.89 -59.77 -29.09
CA GLN A 27 -49.49 -58.92 -30.22
C GLN A 27 -50.46 -57.74 -30.41
N SER A 28 -51.77 -57.99 -30.35
CA SER A 28 -52.79 -56.93 -30.44
C SER A 28 -52.72 -55.94 -29.27
N ARG A 29 -52.30 -56.42 -28.08
CA ARG A 29 -52.06 -55.56 -26.91
C ARG A 29 -50.83 -54.68 -27.13
N LEU A 30 -49.72 -55.25 -27.59
CA LEU A 30 -48.50 -54.51 -27.87
C LEU A 30 -48.74 -53.39 -28.90
N GLU A 31 -49.45 -53.70 -30.00
CA GLU A 31 -49.80 -52.69 -31.02
C GLU A 31 -50.63 -51.53 -30.45
N ARG A 32 -51.54 -51.81 -29.50
CA ARG A 32 -52.35 -50.78 -28.84
C ARG A 32 -51.53 -49.89 -27.93
N VAL A 33 -50.63 -50.47 -27.12
CA VAL A 33 -49.76 -49.68 -26.21
C VAL A 33 -48.75 -48.87 -27.02
N LEU A 34 -48.18 -49.43 -28.10
CA LEU A 34 -47.31 -48.69 -29.02
C LEU A 34 -48.04 -47.52 -29.69
N GLN A 35 -49.29 -47.72 -30.11
CA GLN A 35 -50.08 -46.63 -30.68
C GLN A 35 -50.36 -45.56 -29.62
N SER A 36 -50.69 -45.95 -28.39
CA SER A 36 -50.85 -45.02 -27.28
C SER A 36 -49.58 -44.22 -27.02
N TYR A 37 -48.41 -44.85 -26.98
CA TYR A 37 -47.13 -44.14 -26.84
C TYR A 37 -46.87 -43.20 -28.02
N ARG A 38 -47.19 -43.58 -29.26
CA ARG A 38 -47.05 -42.67 -30.42
C ARG A 38 -47.95 -41.45 -30.33
N ASP A 39 -49.13 -41.60 -29.73
CA ASP A 39 -50.12 -40.52 -29.61
C ASP A 39 -49.85 -39.62 -28.39
N THR A 40 -49.30 -40.15 -27.29
CA THR A 40 -49.08 -39.41 -26.04
C THR A 40 -47.62 -39.06 -25.76
N ASN A 41 -46.67 -39.75 -26.38
CA ASN A 41 -45.23 -39.71 -26.08
C ASN A 41 -44.92 -39.88 -24.57
N ASP A 42 -45.73 -40.67 -23.88
CA ASP A 42 -45.68 -40.89 -22.43
C ASP A 42 -44.62 -41.97 -22.07
N PRO A 43 -43.50 -41.60 -21.41
CA PRO A 43 -42.42 -42.53 -21.08
C PRO A 43 -42.84 -43.67 -20.14
N ASP A 44 -43.89 -43.49 -19.33
CA ASP A 44 -44.36 -44.52 -18.39
C ASP A 44 -44.91 -45.76 -19.11
N LEU A 45 -45.30 -45.61 -20.38
CA LEU A 45 -45.76 -46.72 -21.23
C LEU A 45 -44.60 -47.60 -21.73
N LEU A 46 -43.34 -47.14 -21.66
CA LEU A 46 -42.18 -47.90 -22.13
C LEU A 46 -42.00 -49.21 -21.36
N GLU A 47 -42.25 -49.21 -20.05
CA GLU A 47 -42.19 -50.42 -19.23
C GLU A 47 -43.22 -51.47 -19.68
N GLU A 48 -44.45 -51.04 -19.95
CA GLU A 48 -45.51 -51.93 -20.44
C GLU A 48 -45.19 -52.44 -21.86
N ILE A 49 -44.61 -51.60 -22.72
CA ILE A 49 -44.14 -51.99 -24.06
C ILE A 49 -43.07 -53.08 -23.95
N ILE A 50 -42.05 -52.88 -23.10
CA ILE A 50 -40.94 -53.82 -22.90
C ILE A 50 -41.46 -55.17 -22.39
N GLN A 51 -42.31 -55.17 -21.35
CA GLN A 51 -42.86 -56.40 -20.78
C GLN A 51 -43.77 -57.15 -21.76
N THR A 52 -44.58 -56.43 -22.53
CA THR A 52 -45.48 -57.04 -23.52
C THR A 52 -44.69 -57.57 -24.71
N ALA A 53 -43.69 -56.84 -25.22
CA ALA A 53 -42.83 -57.28 -26.31
C ALA A 53 -42.02 -58.54 -25.94
N ARG A 54 -41.47 -58.62 -24.71
CA ARG A 54 -40.80 -59.83 -24.20
C ARG A 54 -41.70 -61.07 -24.22
N LYS A 55 -42.95 -60.93 -23.75
CA LYS A 55 -43.94 -62.04 -23.74
C LYS A 55 -44.33 -62.52 -25.15
N VAL A 56 -44.42 -61.59 -26.11
CA VAL A 56 -44.69 -61.95 -27.52
C VAL A 56 -43.47 -62.65 -28.14
N LEU A 57 -42.25 -62.23 -27.79
CA LEU A 57 -41.01 -62.90 -28.23
C LEU A 57 -40.87 -64.32 -27.66
N GLU A 58 -41.18 -64.54 -26.38
CA GLU A 58 -41.14 -65.86 -25.73
C GLU A 58 -42.13 -66.88 -26.34
N THR A 59 -43.20 -66.39 -26.95
CA THR A 59 -44.27 -67.23 -27.54
C THR A 59 -44.15 -67.37 -29.06
N SER A 60 -43.19 -66.69 -29.70
CA SER A 60 -42.89 -66.78 -31.14
C SER A 60 -41.93 -67.95 -31.43
N THR A 61 -42.17 -68.72 -32.50
CA THR A 61 -41.26 -69.78 -32.96
C THR A 61 -40.26 -69.32 -34.02
N GLU A 62 -40.42 -68.10 -34.56
CA GLU A 62 -39.51 -67.46 -35.52
C GLU A 62 -39.03 -66.10 -34.99
N ASP A 63 -37.79 -65.74 -35.29
CA ASP A 63 -37.19 -64.43 -34.98
C ASP A 63 -37.86 -63.33 -35.81
N ASN A 64 -38.93 -62.74 -35.27
CA ASN A 64 -39.62 -61.63 -35.91
C ASN A 64 -38.80 -60.35 -35.77
N ALA A 65 -38.10 -59.97 -36.85
CA ALA A 65 -37.20 -58.82 -36.90
C ALA A 65 -37.85 -57.51 -36.41
N LYS A 66 -39.13 -57.27 -36.71
CA LYS A 66 -39.85 -56.05 -36.29
C LYS A 66 -40.13 -56.04 -34.79
N LEU A 67 -40.41 -57.20 -34.22
CA LEU A 67 -40.66 -57.34 -32.79
C LEU A 67 -39.36 -57.21 -31.98
N LEU A 68 -38.27 -57.79 -32.49
CA LEU A 68 -36.92 -57.61 -31.92
C LEU A 68 -36.51 -56.13 -31.91
N HIS A 69 -36.70 -55.42 -33.03
CA HIS A 69 -36.48 -53.97 -33.09
C HIS A 69 -37.39 -53.19 -32.13
N THR A 70 -38.66 -53.57 -32.02
CA THR A 70 -39.60 -52.88 -31.12
C THR A 70 -39.15 -52.95 -29.67
N LEU A 71 -38.67 -54.12 -29.22
CA LEU A 71 -38.10 -54.27 -27.88
C LEU A 71 -36.79 -53.50 -27.72
N ALA A 72 -35.89 -53.59 -28.71
CA ALA A 72 -34.62 -52.85 -28.69
C ALA A 72 -34.82 -51.33 -28.63
N TRP A 73 -35.73 -50.80 -29.45
CA TRP A 73 -36.11 -49.39 -29.44
C TRP A 73 -36.71 -48.97 -28.11
N ALA A 74 -37.61 -49.76 -27.51
CA ALA A 74 -38.23 -49.42 -26.23
C ALA A 74 -37.21 -49.42 -25.06
N LEU A 75 -36.29 -50.38 -25.04
CA LEU A 75 -35.17 -50.43 -24.08
C LEU A 75 -34.25 -49.22 -24.26
N TYR A 76 -33.86 -48.91 -25.49
CA TYR A 76 -33.03 -47.74 -25.80
C TYR A 76 -33.73 -46.41 -25.45
N LYS A 77 -35.05 -46.33 -25.65
CA LYS A 77 -35.86 -45.19 -25.25
C LYS A 77 -35.97 -45.06 -23.74
N ARG A 78 -36.14 -46.16 -23.01
CA ARG A 78 -36.13 -46.15 -21.53
C ARG A 78 -34.78 -45.70 -20.98
N TYR A 79 -33.69 -46.15 -21.61
CA TYR A 79 -32.33 -45.67 -21.36
C TYR A 79 -32.21 -44.14 -21.52
N LYS A 80 -32.77 -43.58 -22.61
CA LYS A 80 -32.70 -42.14 -22.90
C LYS A 80 -33.64 -41.26 -22.09
N GLU A 81 -34.84 -41.75 -21.77
CA GLU A 81 -35.95 -40.91 -21.31
C GLU A 81 -36.34 -41.14 -19.84
N VAL A 82 -35.95 -42.27 -19.22
CA VAL A 82 -36.45 -42.65 -17.90
C VAL A 82 -35.33 -43.02 -16.92
N ILE A 83 -34.45 -43.95 -17.30
CA ILE A 83 -33.41 -44.50 -16.41
C ILE A 83 -32.14 -44.69 -17.23
N ASP A 84 -31.02 -44.08 -16.83
CA ASP A 84 -29.70 -44.26 -17.44
C ASP A 84 -29.10 -45.66 -17.11
N ASP A 85 -29.86 -46.72 -17.42
CA ASP A 85 -29.48 -48.11 -17.20
C ASP A 85 -28.63 -48.62 -18.37
N TYR A 86 -27.35 -48.77 -18.11
CA TYR A 86 -26.39 -49.29 -19.07
C TYR A 86 -26.72 -50.72 -19.54
N GLY A 87 -27.42 -51.51 -18.72
CA GLY A 87 -27.88 -52.86 -19.08
C GLY A 87 -28.93 -52.84 -20.19
N ASP A 88 -29.80 -51.82 -20.21
CA ASP A 88 -30.81 -51.64 -21.25
C ASP A 88 -30.17 -51.29 -22.60
N LEU A 89 -29.12 -50.47 -22.59
CA LEU A 89 -28.37 -50.12 -23.80
C LEU A 89 -27.69 -51.35 -24.41
N GLU A 90 -27.01 -52.16 -23.58
CA GLU A 90 -26.38 -53.40 -24.03
C GLU A 90 -27.41 -54.41 -24.58
N GLU A 91 -28.55 -54.56 -23.90
CA GLU A 91 -29.62 -55.46 -24.33
C GLU A 91 -30.24 -54.97 -25.65
N ALA A 92 -30.50 -53.67 -25.77
CA ALA A 92 -31.00 -53.05 -26.99
C ALA A 92 -30.07 -53.33 -28.17
N MET A 93 -28.76 -53.12 -28.03
CA MET A 93 -27.77 -53.40 -29.08
C MET A 93 -27.78 -54.88 -29.50
N LYS A 94 -27.82 -55.80 -28.54
CA LYS A 94 -27.86 -57.25 -28.82
C LYS A 94 -29.12 -57.63 -29.60
N LEU A 95 -30.26 -57.05 -29.23
CA LEU A 95 -31.55 -57.29 -29.90
C LEU A 95 -31.63 -56.64 -31.29
N GLU A 96 -31.09 -55.44 -31.45
CA GLU A 96 -31.04 -54.72 -32.71
C GLU A 96 -30.14 -55.45 -33.73
N ARG A 97 -29.01 -56.01 -33.30
CA ARG A 97 -28.16 -56.89 -34.13
C ARG A 97 -28.92 -58.13 -34.64
N LYS A 98 -29.67 -58.80 -33.75
CA LYS A 98 -30.53 -59.94 -34.13
C LYS A 98 -31.65 -59.53 -35.10
N ALA A 99 -32.24 -58.34 -34.92
CA ALA A 99 -33.24 -57.81 -35.84
C ALA A 99 -32.66 -57.57 -37.25
N ILE A 100 -31.42 -57.09 -37.35
CA ILE A 100 -30.70 -56.92 -38.62
C ILE A 100 -30.42 -58.28 -39.29
N GLU A 101 -30.00 -59.28 -38.53
CA GLU A 101 -29.74 -60.65 -39.03
C GLU A 101 -31.00 -61.33 -39.56
N ALA A 102 -32.12 -61.20 -38.84
CA ALA A 102 -33.42 -61.75 -39.22
C ALA A 102 -34.09 -61.01 -40.41
N SER A 103 -33.54 -59.87 -40.83
CA SER A 103 -34.08 -59.07 -41.94
C SER A 103 -33.44 -59.42 -43.29
N PRO A 104 -34.22 -59.55 -44.39
CA PRO A 104 -33.69 -59.81 -45.72
C PRO A 104 -32.63 -58.79 -46.17
N SER A 105 -31.60 -59.26 -46.88
CA SER A 105 -30.54 -58.40 -47.42
C SER A 105 -31.14 -57.36 -48.38
N GLY A 106 -30.94 -56.08 -48.07
CA GLY A 106 -31.45 -54.96 -48.86
C GLY A 106 -32.83 -54.42 -48.48
N SER A 107 -33.53 -54.98 -47.48
CA SER A 107 -34.82 -54.43 -47.03
C SER A 107 -34.67 -53.07 -46.35
N MET A 108 -35.70 -52.22 -46.44
CA MET A 108 -35.75 -50.93 -45.73
C MET A 108 -35.78 -51.10 -44.21
N ASP A 109 -36.41 -52.17 -43.71
CA ASP A 109 -36.43 -52.51 -42.28
C ASP A 109 -34.99 -52.78 -41.77
N ARG A 110 -34.18 -53.53 -42.53
CA ARG A 110 -32.76 -53.77 -42.18
C ARG A 110 -31.97 -52.47 -42.07
N GLN A 111 -32.23 -51.49 -42.93
CA GLN A 111 -31.55 -50.19 -42.92
C GLN A 111 -31.98 -49.32 -41.74
N ARG A 112 -33.28 -49.35 -41.42
CA ARG A 112 -33.82 -48.67 -40.23
C ARG A 112 -33.18 -49.24 -38.96
N PHE A 113 -33.08 -50.57 -38.85
CA PHE A 113 -32.47 -51.22 -37.69
C PHE A 113 -30.97 -50.92 -37.61
N SER A 114 -30.25 -50.94 -38.75
CA SER A 114 -28.85 -50.52 -38.80
C SER A 114 -28.63 -49.08 -38.32
N TYR A 115 -29.54 -48.16 -38.63
CA TYR A 115 -29.46 -46.78 -38.12
C TYR A 115 -29.67 -46.71 -36.61
N TRP A 116 -30.66 -47.40 -36.06
CA TRP A 116 -30.90 -47.44 -34.61
C TRP A 116 -29.74 -48.11 -33.86
N LEU A 117 -29.18 -49.19 -34.41
CA LEU A 117 -27.97 -49.81 -33.87
C LEU A 117 -26.79 -48.82 -33.88
N ALA A 118 -26.65 -48.00 -34.92
CA ALA A 118 -25.61 -46.98 -34.95
C ALA A 118 -25.78 -45.90 -33.88
N LEU A 119 -27.01 -45.47 -33.59
CA LEU A 119 -27.26 -44.54 -32.48
C LEU A 119 -26.92 -45.16 -31.12
N GLN A 120 -27.33 -46.43 -30.92
CA GLN A 120 -27.01 -47.18 -29.70
C GLN A 120 -25.49 -47.36 -29.54
N LEU A 121 -24.78 -47.75 -30.61
CA LEU A 121 -23.31 -47.86 -30.62
C LEU A 121 -22.62 -46.52 -30.35
N GLY A 122 -23.16 -45.42 -30.87
CA GLY A 122 -22.67 -44.07 -30.59
C GLY A 122 -22.74 -43.68 -29.11
N ASP A 123 -23.88 -43.96 -28.47
CA ASP A 123 -24.01 -43.74 -27.02
C ASP A 123 -23.18 -44.72 -26.21
N TYR A 124 -23.04 -45.96 -26.68
CA TYR A 124 -22.17 -46.94 -26.05
C TYR A 124 -20.71 -46.49 -26.10
N PHE A 125 -20.26 -45.94 -27.23
CA PHE A 125 -18.94 -45.31 -27.38
C PHE A 125 -18.75 -44.13 -26.41
N TYR A 126 -19.77 -43.29 -26.20
CA TYR A 126 -19.67 -42.17 -25.27
C TYR A 126 -19.24 -42.64 -23.86
N HIS A 127 -19.70 -43.82 -23.44
CA HIS A 127 -19.38 -44.43 -22.16
C HIS A 127 -18.11 -45.28 -22.18
N THR A 128 -17.89 -46.12 -23.21
CA THR A 128 -16.75 -47.06 -23.26
C THR A 128 -15.47 -46.45 -23.81
N ARG A 129 -15.59 -45.39 -24.61
CA ARG A 129 -14.52 -44.82 -25.44
C ARG A 129 -13.86 -45.84 -26.38
N ASN A 130 -14.56 -46.93 -26.72
CA ASN A 130 -14.07 -47.97 -27.62
C ASN A 130 -14.23 -47.58 -29.10
N LEU A 131 -13.12 -47.42 -29.80
CA LEU A 131 -13.10 -46.92 -31.17
C LEU A 131 -13.77 -47.87 -32.19
N ASP A 132 -13.76 -49.18 -31.93
CA ASP A 132 -14.40 -50.16 -32.81
C ASP A 132 -15.92 -49.93 -32.89
N ASP A 133 -16.54 -49.49 -31.79
CA ASP A 133 -17.99 -49.26 -31.72
C ASP A 133 -18.39 -48.00 -32.52
N VAL A 134 -17.60 -46.92 -32.46
CA VAL A 134 -17.87 -45.71 -33.24
C VAL A 134 -17.58 -45.91 -34.73
N ASP A 135 -16.56 -46.69 -35.09
CA ASP A 135 -16.28 -47.03 -36.49
C ASP A 135 -17.38 -47.89 -37.10
N GLU A 136 -17.90 -48.86 -36.33
CA GLU A 136 -19.07 -49.63 -36.73
C GLU A 136 -20.31 -48.73 -36.90
N ALA A 137 -20.57 -47.83 -35.93
CA ALA A 137 -21.69 -46.89 -36.02
C ALA A 137 -21.60 -46.01 -37.26
N ILE A 138 -20.43 -45.42 -37.54
CA ILE A 138 -20.18 -44.60 -38.73
C ILE A 138 -20.43 -45.41 -40.02
N GLY A 139 -19.95 -46.66 -40.07
CA GLY A 139 -20.17 -47.55 -41.21
C GLY A 139 -21.65 -47.86 -41.45
N LEU A 140 -22.41 -48.11 -40.38
CA LEU A 140 -23.84 -48.39 -40.44
C LEU A 140 -24.65 -47.16 -40.90
N ILE A 141 -24.34 -45.95 -40.42
CA ILE A 141 -25.03 -44.73 -40.89
C ILE A 141 -24.69 -44.42 -42.35
N LYS A 142 -23.42 -44.53 -42.76
CA LYS A 142 -23.01 -44.30 -44.16
C LYS A 142 -23.76 -45.24 -45.13
N SER A 143 -23.86 -46.53 -44.79
CA SER A 143 -24.62 -47.53 -45.56
C SER A 143 -26.12 -47.21 -45.67
N SER A 144 -26.69 -46.61 -44.62
CA SER A 144 -28.08 -46.18 -44.58
C SER A 144 -28.33 -44.97 -45.49
N LEU A 145 -27.40 -44.01 -45.55
CA LEU A 145 -27.53 -42.76 -46.31
C LEU A 145 -27.66 -42.95 -47.83
N ASP A 146 -27.01 -43.98 -48.40
CA ASP A 146 -27.03 -44.27 -49.85
C ASP A 146 -28.42 -44.61 -50.41
N LYS A 147 -29.41 -44.86 -49.54
CA LYS A 147 -30.73 -45.38 -49.92
C LYS A 147 -31.87 -44.39 -49.74
N PHE A 148 -31.61 -43.21 -49.16
CA PHE A 148 -32.61 -42.16 -49.01
C PHE A 148 -32.41 -41.05 -50.06
N PRO A 149 -33.50 -40.45 -50.59
CA PRO A 149 -33.41 -39.28 -51.47
C PRO A 149 -32.76 -38.08 -50.76
N ASP A 150 -32.04 -37.24 -51.51
CA ASP A 150 -31.32 -36.07 -50.98
C ASP A 150 -32.24 -35.08 -50.22
N GLU A 151 -33.49 -34.94 -50.64
CA GLU A 151 -34.47 -34.02 -50.04
C GLU A 151 -35.27 -34.62 -48.85
N SER A 152 -34.93 -35.83 -48.38
CA SER A 152 -35.67 -36.47 -47.29
C SER A 152 -35.25 -35.92 -45.91
N PRO A 153 -36.20 -35.49 -45.04
CA PRO A 153 -35.90 -35.10 -43.66
C PRO A 153 -35.20 -36.20 -42.86
N THR A 154 -35.48 -37.47 -43.17
CA THR A 154 -34.81 -38.63 -42.57
C THR A 154 -33.33 -38.69 -42.96
N LYS A 155 -32.99 -38.34 -44.20
CA LYS A 155 -31.60 -38.29 -44.66
C LYS A 155 -30.84 -37.15 -43.98
N ALA A 156 -31.46 -35.98 -43.83
CA ALA A 156 -30.88 -34.86 -43.09
C ALA A 156 -30.59 -35.25 -41.62
N ALA A 157 -31.51 -35.93 -40.94
CA ALA A 157 -31.29 -36.42 -39.58
C ALA A 157 -30.16 -37.47 -39.49
N HIS A 158 -30.08 -38.38 -40.46
CA HIS A 158 -28.99 -39.37 -40.53
C HIS A 158 -27.63 -38.70 -40.79
N MET A 159 -27.59 -37.66 -41.64
CA MET A 159 -26.38 -36.87 -41.89
C MET A 159 -25.95 -36.09 -40.64
N ALA A 160 -26.88 -35.49 -39.91
CA ALA A 160 -26.58 -34.81 -38.65
C ALA A 160 -25.98 -35.78 -37.62
N ASN A 161 -26.57 -36.97 -37.47
CA ASN A 161 -26.05 -38.00 -36.56
C ASN A 161 -24.70 -38.58 -37.00
N LEU A 162 -24.46 -38.73 -38.30
CA LEU A 162 -23.13 -39.05 -38.82
C LEU A 162 -22.10 -37.98 -38.40
N GLY A 163 -22.46 -36.70 -38.53
CA GLY A 163 -21.63 -35.59 -38.10
C GLY A 163 -21.36 -35.58 -36.59
N ILE A 164 -22.36 -35.91 -35.75
CA ILE A 164 -22.19 -36.04 -34.30
C ILE A 164 -21.22 -37.18 -33.97
N LEU A 165 -21.34 -38.36 -34.59
CA LEU A 165 -20.41 -39.47 -34.36
C LEU A 165 -18.98 -39.12 -34.79
N LEU A 166 -18.84 -38.46 -35.94
CA LEU A 166 -17.53 -37.99 -36.42
C LEU A 166 -16.94 -36.93 -35.49
N LYS A 167 -17.77 -36.06 -34.88
CA LYS A 167 -17.33 -35.13 -33.83
C LYS A 167 -16.82 -35.86 -32.59
N GLU A 168 -17.57 -36.84 -32.08
CA GLU A 168 -17.15 -37.63 -30.92
C GLU A 168 -15.85 -38.40 -31.23
N LYS A 169 -15.73 -38.98 -32.42
CA LYS A 169 -14.49 -39.63 -32.87
C LYS A 169 -13.32 -38.65 -33.00
N TYR A 170 -13.54 -37.48 -33.61
CA TYR A 170 -12.54 -36.42 -33.73
C TYR A 170 -12.06 -35.94 -32.36
N SER A 171 -12.95 -35.79 -31.38
CA SER A 171 -12.59 -35.35 -30.03
C SER A 171 -11.58 -36.30 -29.34
N VAL A 172 -11.59 -37.58 -29.71
CA VAL A 172 -10.68 -38.61 -29.20
C VAL A 172 -9.42 -38.74 -30.07
N LEU A 173 -9.58 -38.86 -31.38
CA LEU A 173 -8.48 -39.20 -32.31
C LEU A 173 -7.75 -37.99 -32.89
N ARG A 174 -8.40 -36.83 -32.97
CA ARG A 174 -7.88 -35.58 -33.55
C ARG A 174 -7.41 -35.73 -35.00
N VAL A 175 -8.14 -36.51 -35.80
CA VAL A 175 -7.85 -36.75 -37.23
C VAL A 175 -8.64 -35.77 -38.10
N ASP A 176 -7.94 -34.99 -38.93
CA ASP A 176 -8.55 -33.92 -39.74
C ASP A 176 -9.61 -34.43 -40.73
N ASP A 177 -9.44 -35.63 -41.31
CA ASP A 177 -10.44 -36.24 -42.20
C ASP A 177 -11.80 -36.47 -41.52
N ASP A 178 -11.78 -36.82 -40.22
CA ASP A 178 -13.01 -37.01 -39.43
C ASP A 178 -13.67 -35.65 -39.14
N PHE A 179 -12.88 -34.60 -38.90
CA PHE A 179 -13.38 -33.22 -38.76
C PHE A 179 -14.03 -32.73 -40.06
N GLU A 180 -13.34 -32.81 -41.20
CA GLU A 180 -13.86 -32.35 -42.49
C GLU A 180 -15.14 -33.10 -42.88
N SER A 181 -15.15 -34.42 -42.68
CA SER A 181 -16.32 -35.25 -42.92
C SER A 181 -17.48 -34.92 -41.96
N GLY A 182 -17.17 -34.61 -40.70
CA GLY A 182 -18.14 -34.22 -39.69
C GLY A 182 -18.82 -32.88 -40.02
N CYS A 183 -18.02 -31.85 -40.32
CA CYS A 183 -18.50 -30.54 -40.74
C CYS A 183 -19.39 -30.64 -41.97
N LYS A 184 -18.89 -31.30 -43.03
CA LYS A 184 -19.66 -31.49 -44.27
C LYS A 184 -21.01 -32.18 -44.03
N SER A 185 -21.05 -33.17 -43.14
CA SER A 185 -22.28 -33.90 -42.82
C SER A 185 -23.28 -33.02 -42.06
N LEU A 186 -22.83 -32.22 -41.08
CA LEU A 186 -23.67 -31.28 -40.34
C LEU A 186 -24.16 -30.11 -41.21
N GLU A 187 -23.28 -29.51 -42.02
CA GLU A 187 -23.63 -28.43 -42.95
C GLU A 187 -24.66 -28.88 -43.99
N THR A 188 -24.49 -30.08 -44.54
CA THR A 188 -25.45 -30.65 -45.50
C THR A 188 -26.80 -30.93 -44.82
N ALA A 189 -26.79 -31.43 -43.59
CA ALA A 189 -28.02 -31.65 -42.82
C ALA A 189 -28.77 -30.34 -42.56
N ILE A 190 -28.06 -29.28 -42.15
CA ILE A 190 -28.62 -27.94 -41.92
C ILE A 190 -29.20 -27.36 -43.22
N ALA A 191 -28.50 -27.48 -44.34
CA ALA A 191 -28.96 -26.97 -45.64
C ALA A 191 -30.18 -27.72 -46.20
N SER A 192 -30.37 -28.99 -45.85
CA SER A 192 -31.39 -29.87 -46.43
C SER A 192 -32.68 -29.97 -45.60
N SER A 193 -32.78 -29.25 -44.46
CA SER A 193 -33.92 -29.32 -43.55
C SER A 193 -34.79 -28.05 -43.61
N PRO A 194 -36.00 -28.08 -44.20
CA PRO A 194 -36.75 -26.85 -44.47
C PRO A 194 -37.70 -26.36 -43.35
N GLU A 195 -38.01 -27.15 -42.31
CA GLU A 195 -39.25 -26.91 -41.52
C GLU A 195 -39.12 -26.77 -39.99
N ASP A 196 -38.05 -27.26 -39.34
CA ASP A 196 -37.90 -27.13 -37.87
C ASP A 196 -36.67 -26.31 -37.47
N GLN A 197 -36.91 -25.03 -37.17
CA GLN A 197 -35.88 -24.08 -36.73
C GLN A 197 -35.16 -24.53 -35.44
N ASN A 198 -35.84 -25.24 -34.54
CA ASN A 198 -35.21 -25.71 -33.31
C ASN A 198 -34.21 -26.85 -33.59
N THR A 199 -34.57 -27.75 -34.50
CA THR A 199 -33.66 -28.82 -34.93
C THR A 199 -32.42 -28.23 -35.61
N ILE A 200 -32.59 -27.19 -36.44
CA ILE A 200 -31.47 -26.43 -37.02
C ILE A 200 -30.60 -25.81 -35.93
N ALA A 201 -31.20 -25.17 -34.92
CA ALA A 201 -30.48 -24.60 -33.79
C ALA A 201 -29.63 -25.64 -33.04
N THR A 202 -30.16 -26.85 -32.81
CA THR A 202 -29.41 -27.94 -32.17
C THR A 202 -28.24 -28.42 -33.03
N TRP A 203 -28.39 -28.51 -34.35
CA TRP A 203 -27.30 -28.93 -35.24
C TRP A 203 -26.23 -27.86 -35.40
N LEU A 204 -26.60 -26.57 -35.42
CA LEU A 204 -25.67 -25.45 -35.35
C LEU A 204 -24.83 -25.52 -34.07
N GLU A 205 -25.42 -25.85 -32.93
CA GLU A 205 -24.68 -26.05 -31.68
C GLU A 205 -23.69 -27.23 -31.79
N LYS A 206 -24.08 -28.34 -32.42
CA LYS A 206 -23.18 -29.49 -32.61
C LYS A 206 -22.04 -29.20 -33.59
N LEU A 207 -22.29 -28.37 -34.60
CA LEU A 207 -21.25 -27.87 -35.48
C LEU A 207 -20.31 -26.92 -34.73
N ALA A 208 -20.85 -26.05 -33.88
CA ALA A 208 -20.06 -25.19 -33.00
C ALA A 208 -19.17 -26.03 -32.07
N ASP A 209 -19.71 -27.07 -31.41
CA ASP A 209 -18.95 -28.00 -30.56
C ASP A 209 -17.78 -28.68 -31.31
N LEU A 210 -17.95 -28.97 -32.62
CA LEU A 210 -16.90 -29.56 -33.46
C LEU A 210 -15.76 -28.56 -33.73
N TYR A 211 -16.11 -27.31 -34.07
CA TYR A 211 -15.12 -26.23 -34.21
C TYR A 211 -14.43 -25.88 -32.88
N ASP A 212 -15.16 -25.94 -31.76
CA ASP A 212 -14.65 -25.73 -30.40
C ASP A 212 -13.58 -26.79 -30.07
N ALA A 213 -13.86 -28.07 -30.37
CA ALA A 213 -12.89 -29.15 -30.23
C ALA A 213 -11.64 -28.95 -31.12
N LYS A 214 -11.82 -28.42 -32.34
CA LYS A 214 -10.70 -28.14 -33.24
C LYS A 214 -9.88 -26.93 -32.78
N HIS A 215 -10.52 -25.89 -32.26
CA HIS A 215 -9.86 -24.77 -31.63
C HIS A 215 -9.03 -25.24 -30.43
N GLY A 216 -9.60 -26.02 -29.52
CA GLY A 216 -8.87 -26.59 -28.38
C GLY A 216 -7.67 -27.46 -28.76
N ASN A 217 -7.68 -28.06 -29.96
CA ASN A 217 -6.55 -28.84 -30.48
C ASN A 217 -5.48 -27.99 -31.18
N SER A 218 -5.90 -26.97 -31.94
CA SER A 218 -5.02 -26.24 -32.87
C SER A 218 -4.61 -24.86 -32.37
N GLY A 219 -5.35 -24.28 -31.42
CA GLY A 219 -5.20 -22.91 -30.93
C GLY A 219 -5.51 -21.84 -31.98
N ARG A 220 -6.18 -22.18 -33.09
CA ARG A 220 -6.45 -21.22 -34.18
C ARG A 220 -7.62 -20.32 -33.85
N LEU A 221 -7.38 -19.00 -33.92
CA LEU A 221 -8.40 -17.98 -33.66
C LEU A 221 -9.60 -18.05 -34.63
N GLU A 222 -9.35 -18.33 -35.92
CA GLU A 222 -10.40 -18.46 -36.95
C GLU A 222 -11.45 -19.53 -36.61
N ASP A 223 -11.02 -20.61 -35.94
CA ASP A 223 -11.93 -21.66 -35.50
C ASP A 223 -12.83 -21.15 -34.36
N LEU A 224 -12.30 -20.38 -33.39
CA LEU A 224 -13.06 -19.78 -32.28
C LEU A 224 -14.05 -18.69 -32.74
N GLU A 225 -13.65 -17.86 -33.71
CA GLU A 225 -14.55 -16.90 -34.38
C GLU A 225 -15.72 -17.64 -35.06
N THR A 226 -15.43 -18.80 -35.67
CA THR A 226 -16.45 -19.65 -36.28
C THR A 226 -17.40 -20.23 -35.24
N VAL A 227 -16.91 -20.68 -34.08
CA VAL A 227 -17.75 -21.12 -32.95
C VAL A 227 -18.71 -20.01 -32.52
N CYS A 228 -18.22 -18.79 -32.32
CA CYS A 228 -19.05 -17.64 -31.93
C CYS A 228 -20.16 -17.35 -32.95
N ARG A 229 -19.83 -17.37 -34.24
CA ARG A 229 -20.82 -17.19 -35.32
C ARG A 229 -21.89 -18.28 -35.27
N LEU A 230 -21.51 -19.55 -35.17
CA LEU A 230 -22.44 -20.67 -35.15
C LEU A 230 -23.32 -20.67 -33.89
N ARG A 231 -22.78 -20.32 -32.71
CA ARG A 231 -23.56 -20.17 -31.47
C ARG A 231 -24.52 -18.98 -31.55
N ARG A 232 -24.16 -17.89 -32.24
CA ARG A 232 -25.08 -16.76 -32.50
C ARG A 232 -26.23 -17.16 -33.44
N ASP A 233 -25.92 -17.91 -34.50
CA ASP A 233 -26.93 -18.45 -35.42
C ASP A 233 -27.85 -19.45 -34.70
N SER A 234 -27.29 -20.34 -33.87
CA SER A 234 -28.02 -21.29 -33.00
C SER A 234 -29.00 -20.57 -32.07
N LEU A 235 -28.56 -19.50 -31.40
CA LEU A 235 -29.42 -18.70 -30.54
C LEU A 235 -30.55 -18.02 -31.34
N SER A 236 -30.25 -17.47 -32.52
CA SER A 236 -31.24 -16.81 -33.38
C SER A 236 -32.30 -17.76 -33.96
N ALA A 237 -31.93 -19.01 -34.20
CA ALA A 237 -32.84 -20.05 -34.72
C ALA A 237 -33.71 -20.69 -33.63
N THR A 238 -33.52 -20.34 -32.35
CA THR A 238 -34.32 -20.90 -31.24
C THR A 238 -35.61 -20.11 -31.06
N ALA A 239 -36.75 -20.80 -31.10
CA ALA A 239 -38.08 -20.20 -30.98
C ALA A 239 -38.31 -19.49 -29.63
N ASP A 240 -39.10 -18.41 -29.65
CA ASP A 240 -39.38 -17.54 -28.49
C ASP A 240 -40.10 -18.23 -27.33
N ASP A 241 -40.86 -19.29 -27.59
CA ASP A 241 -41.60 -20.05 -26.59
C ASP A 241 -40.74 -21.07 -25.82
N ARG A 242 -39.46 -21.21 -26.17
CA ARG A 242 -38.52 -22.17 -25.57
C ARG A 242 -37.42 -21.52 -24.73
N GLU A 243 -37.81 -20.82 -23.66
CA GLU A 243 -36.86 -20.07 -22.83
C GLU A 243 -35.74 -20.92 -22.20
N ARG A 244 -36.00 -22.19 -21.85
CA ARG A 244 -34.94 -23.10 -21.32
C ARG A 244 -33.82 -23.34 -22.34
N ASP A 245 -34.20 -23.53 -23.59
CA ASP A 245 -33.30 -23.81 -24.71
C ASP A 245 -32.51 -22.55 -25.13
N LYS A 246 -33.16 -21.37 -25.04
CA LYS A 246 -32.48 -20.08 -25.23
C LYS A 246 -31.49 -19.78 -24.13
N LEU A 247 -31.87 -20.00 -22.88
CA LEU A 247 -31.01 -19.80 -21.72
C LEU A 247 -29.71 -20.62 -21.84
N ALA A 248 -29.80 -21.90 -22.20
CA ALA A 248 -28.61 -22.75 -22.40
C ALA A 248 -27.68 -22.19 -23.49
N ARG A 249 -28.23 -21.72 -24.61
CA ARG A 249 -27.46 -21.13 -25.72
C ARG A 249 -26.85 -19.78 -25.36
N ARG A 250 -27.56 -18.93 -24.63
CA ARG A 250 -27.01 -17.65 -24.10
C ARG A 250 -25.78 -17.92 -23.23
N ILE A 251 -25.83 -18.93 -22.35
CA ILE A 251 -24.70 -19.30 -21.48
C ILE A 251 -23.50 -19.74 -22.31
N GLN A 252 -23.70 -20.62 -23.31
CA GLN A 252 -22.60 -21.10 -24.15
C GLN A 252 -22.00 -19.98 -25.00
N LEU A 253 -22.82 -19.15 -25.63
CA LEU A 253 -22.35 -18.02 -26.41
C LEU A 253 -21.61 -17.00 -25.54
N ALA A 254 -22.13 -16.66 -24.35
CA ALA A 254 -21.47 -15.74 -23.42
C ALA A 254 -20.08 -16.24 -23.01
N ARG A 255 -19.94 -17.54 -22.74
CA ARG A 255 -18.65 -18.17 -22.41
C ARG A 255 -17.65 -18.05 -23.57
N THR A 256 -18.07 -18.38 -24.79
CA THR A 256 -17.17 -18.34 -25.95
C THR A 256 -16.80 -16.92 -26.37
N LEU A 257 -17.73 -15.97 -26.22
CA LEU A 257 -17.42 -14.56 -26.45
C LEU A 257 -16.40 -14.04 -25.44
N TYR A 258 -16.45 -14.51 -24.20
CA TYR A 258 -15.43 -14.19 -23.20
C TYR A 258 -14.07 -14.82 -23.57
N GLU A 259 -14.05 -16.10 -23.96
CA GLU A 259 -12.82 -16.78 -24.46
C GLU A 259 -12.25 -16.07 -25.69
N LEU A 260 -13.11 -15.64 -26.63
CA LEU A 260 -12.68 -14.88 -27.80
C LEU A 260 -12.12 -13.51 -27.41
N PHE A 261 -12.75 -12.82 -26.45
CA PHE A 261 -12.21 -11.58 -25.92
C PHE A 261 -10.82 -11.78 -25.28
N GLU A 262 -10.56 -12.89 -24.58
CA GLU A 262 -9.23 -13.16 -24.01
C GLU A 262 -8.15 -13.25 -25.11
N GLU A 263 -8.48 -13.79 -26.28
CA GLU A 263 -7.58 -13.91 -27.42
C GLU A 263 -7.49 -12.63 -28.28
N THR A 264 -8.61 -11.94 -28.55
CA THR A 264 -8.69 -10.80 -29.48
C THR A 264 -8.55 -9.43 -28.79
N ARG A 265 -8.93 -9.36 -27.51
CA ARG A 265 -9.11 -8.13 -26.72
C ARG A 265 -10.10 -7.14 -27.32
N ASN A 266 -11.04 -7.62 -28.13
CA ASN A 266 -12.11 -6.80 -28.68
C ASN A 266 -13.22 -6.57 -27.64
N LEU A 267 -13.33 -5.33 -27.17
CA LEU A 267 -14.32 -4.91 -26.16
C LEU A 267 -15.78 -5.24 -26.52
N SER A 268 -16.11 -5.29 -27.82
CA SER A 268 -17.47 -5.61 -28.25
C SER A 268 -17.89 -7.03 -27.85
N GLU A 269 -16.95 -7.98 -27.83
CA GLU A 269 -17.21 -9.38 -27.47
C GLU A 269 -17.43 -9.52 -25.96
N LEU A 270 -16.63 -8.82 -25.16
CA LEU A 270 -16.83 -8.75 -23.71
C LEU A 270 -18.17 -8.11 -23.35
N GLN A 271 -18.54 -7.02 -24.00
CA GLN A 271 -19.83 -6.34 -23.78
C GLN A 271 -21.03 -7.22 -24.17
N GLU A 272 -20.94 -7.97 -25.28
CA GLU A 272 -21.96 -8.94 -25.68
C GLU A 272 -22.05 -10.10 -24.66
N SER A 273 -20.91 -10.63 -24.21
CA SER A 273 -20.85 -11.67 -23.16
C SER A 273 -21.53 -11.22 -21.85
N ILE A 274 -21.25 -9.99 -21.40
CA ILE A 274 -21.89 -9.41 -20.21
C ILE A 274 -23.40 -9.26 -20.43
N THR A 275 -23.81 -8.77 -21.60
CA THR A 275 -25.24 -8.60 -21.93
C THR A 275 -25.99 -9.94 -21.87
N LEU A 276 -25.45 -10.98 -22.51
CA LEU A 276 -26.02 -12.32 -22.46
C LEU A 276 -26.04 -12.88 -21.04
N THR A 277 -24.97 -12.66 -20.25
CA THR A 277 -24.92 -13.09 -18.86
C THR A 277 -25.96 -12.36 -18.00
N ARG A 278 -26.16 -11.04 -18.18
CA ARG A 278 -27.23 -10.27 -17.53
C ARG A 278 -28.61 -10.84 -17.84
N GLU A 279 -28.88 -11.15 -19.11
CA GLU A 279 -30.14 -11.79 -19.51
C GLU A 279 -30.33 -13.14 -18.80
N THR A 280 -29.27 -13.94 -18.68
CA THR A 280 -29.34 -15.25 -17.99
C THR A 280 -29.66 -15.09 -16.50
N VAL A 281 -29.07 -14.10 -15.83
CA VAL A 281 -29.36 -13.79 -14.42
C VAL A 281 -30.80 -13.30 -14.27
N ALA A 282 -31.28 -12.46 -15.18
CA ALA A 282 -32.62 -11.86 -15.10
C ALA A 282 -33.77 -12.89 -15.22
N VAL A 283 -33.58 -13.95 -16.03
CA VAL A 283 -34.58 -15.02 -16.19
C VAL A 283 -34.50 -16.10 -15.11
N THR A 284 -33.47 -16.09 -14.27
CA THR A 284 -33.28 -17.06 -13.19
C THR A 284 -33.89 -16.51 -11.89
N PRO A 285 -34.83 -17.22 -11.24
CA PRO A 285 -35.33 -16.80 -9.93
C PRO A 285 -34.20 -16.74 -8.89
N GLU A 286 -34.22 -15.75 -7.99
CA GLU A 286 -33.17 -15.60 -6.97
C GLU A 286 -33.08 -16.76 -5.98
N ASP A 287 -34.18 -17.49 -5.77
CA ASP A 287 -34.22 -18.65 -4.89
C ASP A 287 -33.65 -19.93 -5.54
N ASP A 288 -33.31 -19.87 -6.83
CA ASP A 288 -32.66 -20.96 -7.55
C ASP A 288 -31.16 -21.00 -7.20
N PRO A 289 -30.60 -22.15 -6.75
CA PRO A 289 -29.16 -22.29 -6.50
C PRO A 289 -28.26 -21.87 -7.67
N GLU A 290 -28.74 -22.03 -8.91
CA GLU A 290 -28.04 -21.61 -10.14
C GLU A 290 -27.88 -20.10 -10.26
N TRP A 291 -28.76 -19.32 -9.62
CA TRP A 291 -28.69 -17.86 -9.65
C TRP A 291 -27.38 -17.34 -9.07
N LEU A 292 -26.92 -17.95 -7.97
CA LEU A 292 -25.66 -17.58 -7.30
C LEU A 292 -24.43 -17.81 -8.19
N ASP A 293 -24.39 -18.88 -8.97
CA ASP A 293 -23.27 -19.11 -9.90
C ASP A 293 -23.30 -18.11 -11.06
N ARG A 294 -24.48 -17.78 -11.58
CA ARG A 294 -24.65 -16.84 -12.71
C ARG A 294 -24.30 -15.42 -12.32
N ILE A 295 -24.79 -14.94 -11.17
CA ILE A 295 -24.50 -13.59 -10.71
C ILE A 295 -23.02 -13.41 -10.34
N ARG A 296 -22.36 -14.46 -9.81
CA ARG A 296 -20.92 -14.47 -9.56
C ARG A 296 -20.11 -14.36 -10.85
N LYS A 297 -20.49 -15.09 -11.90
CA LYS A 297 -19.83 -14.98 -13.22
C LYS A 297 -20.01 -13.58 -13.79
N LEU A 298 -21.23 -13.05 -13.77
CA LEU A 298 -21.53 -11.68 -14.19
C LEU A 298 -20.64 -10.65 -13.45
N ASN A 299 -20.50 -10.81 -12.13
CA ASN A 299 -19.70 -9.93 -11.30
C ASN A 299 -18.24 -9.83 -11.75
N VAL A 300 -17.59 -10.97 -11.95
CA VAL A 300 -16.20 -11.04 -12.39
C VAL A 300 -16.05 -10.43 -13.79
N THR A 301 -16.95 -10.73 -14.72
CA THR A 301 -16.88 -10.21 -16.09
C THR A 301 -17.08 -8.69 -16.15
N ILE A 302 -17.97 -8.12 -15.33
CA ILE A 302 -18.13 -6.65 -15.22
C ILE A 302 -16.87 -6.00 -14.66
N TYR A 303 -16.24 -6.61 -13.64
CA TYR A 303 -15.00 -6.08 -13.10
C TYR A 303 -13.84 -6.12 -14.12
N ILE A 304 -13.79 -7.15 -14.97
CA ILE A 304 -12.85 -7.21 -16.09
C ILE A 304 -13.14 -6.07 -17.08
N LEU A 305 -14.42 -5.78 -17.39
CA LEU A 305 -14.78 -4.64 -18.23
C LEU A 305 -14.26 -3.32 -17.63
N TYR A 306 -14.41 -3.11 -16.31
CA TYR A 306 -13.82 -1.96 -15.63
C TYR A 306 -12.29 -1.88 -15.82
N HIS A 307 -11.57 -3.01 -15.74
CA HIS A 307 -10.12 -3.02 -16.00
C HIS A 307 -9.76 -2.66 -17.43
N GLU A 308 -10.62 -2.99 -18.40
CA GLU A 308 -10.38 -2.61 -19.80
C GLU A 308 -10.74 -1.16 -20.12
N THR A 309 -11.85 -0.67 -19.57
CA THR A 309 -12.45 0.63 -19.93
C THR A 309 -12.01 1.75 -19.01
N GLY A 310 -11.76 1.42 -17.73
CA GLY A 310 -11.61 2.39 -16.66
C GLY A 310 -12.89 3.17 -16.32
N ASP A 311 -14.08 2.75 -16.78
CA ASP A 311 -15.34 3.43 -16.44
C ASP A 311 -15.74 3.11 -15.00
N LEU A 312 -15.80 4.13 -14.15
CA LEU A 312 -16.15 3.99 -12.74
C LEU A 312 -17.52 3.33 -12.53
N LYS A 313 -18.46 3.50 -13.47
CA LYS A 313 -19.79 2.89 -13.39
C LYS A 313 -19.75 1.37 -13.44
N ASP A 314 -18.82 0.79 -14.21
CA ASP A 314 -18.64 -0.65 -14.28
C ASP A 314 -18.15 -1.20 -12.93
N LEU A 315 -17.23 -0.49 -12.26
CA LEU A 315 -16.77 -0.85 -10.92
C LEU A 315 -17.88 -0.75 -9.87
N GLU A 316 -18.66 0.34 -9.90
CA GLU A 316 -19.81 0.53 -9.01
C GLU A 316 -20.87 -0.56 -9.22
N GLU A 317 -21.12 -0.97 -10.46
CA GLU A 317 -22.00 -2.09 -10.77
C GLU A 317 -21.44 -3.40 -10.21
N ALA A 318 -20.15 -3.71 -10.41
CA ALA A 318 -19.52 -4.90 -9.84
C ALA A 318 -19.65 -4.93 -8.30
N ILE A 319 -19.46 -3.79 -7.63
CA ILE A 319 -19.65 -3.69 -6.17
C ILE A 319 -21.10 -3.99 -5.78
N ASN A 320 -22.08 -3.47 -6.51
CA ASN A 320 -23.49 -3.73 -6.21
C ASN A 320 -23.87 -5.20 -6.47
N VAL A 321 -23.32 -5.82 -7.51
CA VAL A 321 -23.57 -7.22 -7.84
C VAL A 321 -22.99 -8.16 -6.77
N VAL A 322 -21.76 -7.92 -6.29
CA VAL A 322 -21.16 -8.76 -5.23
C VAL A 322 -21.88 -8.58 -3.90
N LYS A 323 -22.33 -7.36 -3.56
CA LYS A 323 -23.18 -7.11 -2.37
C LYS A 323 -24.46 -7.93 -2.43
N ARG A 324 -25.18 -7.91 -3.55
CA ARG A 324 -26.42 -8.67 -3.74
C ARG A 324 -26.18 -10.19 -3.65
N TYR A 325 -25.05 -10.67 -4.15
CA TYR A 325 -24.64 -12.07 -3.95
C TYR A 325 -24.45 -12.38 -2.46
N LEU A 326 -23.70 -11.56 -1.71
CA LEU A 326 -23.42 -11.79 -0.28
C LEU A 326 -24.69 -11.69 0.57
N GLU A 327 -25.67 -10.86 0.21
CA GLU A 327 -26.97 -10.82 0.89
C GLU A 327 -27.77 -12.12 0.74
N LYS A 328 -27.54 -12.88 -0.34
CA LYS A 328 -28.32 -14.07 -0.71
C LYS A 328 -27.63 -15.39 -0.40
N ALA A 329 -26.33 -15.49 -0.64
CA ALA A 329 -25.58 -16.75 -0.55
C ALA A 329 -25.52 -17.32 0.87
N GLY A 330 -25.53 -16.46 1.90
CA GLY A 330 -25.28 -16.89 3.28
C GLY A 330 -23.86 -17.40 3.51
N LYS A 331 -23.39 -17.36 4.77
CA LYS A 331 -22.00 -17.66 5.13
C LYS A 331 -21.54 -19.09 4.83
N ASP A 332 -22.47 -20.04 4.79
CA ASP A 332 -22.17 -21.45 4.56
C ASP A 332 -21.97 -21.80 3.06
N HIS A 333 -22.16 -20.84 2.15
CA HIS A 333 -22.00 -21.08 0.72
C HIS A 333 -20.54 -21.31 0.33
N PRO A 334 -20.22 -22.27 -0.57
CA PRO A 334 -18.84 -22.63 -0.90
C PRO A 334 -17.96 -21.47 -1.37
N HIS A 335 -18.54 -20.51 -2.08
CA HIS A 335 -17.83 -19.34 -2.64
C HIS A 335 -17.98 -18.06 -1.79
N TRP A 336 -18.49 -18.15 -0.55
CA TRP A 336 -18.68 -17.00 0.33
C TRP A 336 -17.39 -16.20 0.53
N SER A 337 -16.33 -16.85 1.00
CA SER A 337 -15.04 -16.18 1.25
C SER A 337 -14.42 -15.61 -0.01
N GLU A 338 -14.54 -16.30 -1.15
CA GLU A 338 -14.06 -15.80 -2.44
C GLU A 338 -14.77 -14.50 -2.84
N GLN A 339 -16.08 -14.41 -2.63
CA GLN A 339 -16.81 -13.18 -2.94
C GLN A 339 -16.49 -12.04 -1.96
N LEU A 340 -16.20 -12.33 -0.68
CA LEU A 340 -15.66 -11.32 0.24
C LEU A 340 -14.29 -10.81 -0.22
N SER A 341 -13.42 -11.70 -0.72
CA SER A 341 -12.12 -11.34 -1.29
C SER A 341 -12.25 -10.48 -2.55
N ASN A 342 -13.18 -10.82 -3.45
CA ASN A 342 -13.48 -9.99 -4.62
C ASN A 342 -14.01 -8.62 -4.21
N TYR A 343 -14.93 -8.57 -3.24
CA TYR A 343 -15.48 -7.31 -2.76
C TYR A 343 -14.40 -6.42 -2.13
N SER A 344 -13.49 -7.00 -1.35
CA SER A 344 -12.28 -6.34 -0.84
C SER A 344 -11.45 -5.71 -1.98
N ASN A 345 -11.14 -6.46 -3.04
CA ASN A 345 -10.40 -5.94 -4.19
C ASN A 345 -11.14 -4.82 -4.95
N TYR A 346 -12.46 -4.88 -5.03
CA TYR A 346 -13.25 -3.87 -5.74
C TYR A 346 -13.28 -2.56 -4.96
N LEU A 347 -13.38 -2.64 -3.63
CA LEU A 347 -13.26 -1.48 -2.74
C LEU A 347 -11.86 -0.87 -2.78
N ASP A 348 -10.80 -1.69 -2.85
CA ASP A 348 -9.43 -1.22 -3.06
C ASP A 348 -9.26 -0.50 -4.41
N SER A 349 -9.88 -1.01 -5.47
CA SER A 349 -9.93 -0.34 -6.78
C SER A 349 -10.72 0.97 -6.71
N LEU A 350 -11.84 0.99 -5.99
CA LEU A 350 -12.68 2.18 -5.83
C LEU A 350 -11.94 3.26 -5.04
N HIS A 351 -11.23 2.88 -3.98
CA HIS A 351 -10.30 3.75 -3.28
C HIS A 351 -9.27 4.34 -4.24
N SER A 352 -8.64 3.52 -5.09
CA SER A 352 -7.65 4.02 -6.05
C SER A 352 -8.20 4.98 -7.09
N ARG A 353 -9.51 4.98 -7.36
CA ARG A 353 -10.16 5.95 -8.26
C ARG A 353 -10.66 7.20 -7.55
N THR A 354 -11.18 7.06 -6.34
CA THR A 354 -11.84 8.13 -5.61
C THR A 354 -10.91 8.88 -4.65
N GLY A 355 -9.84 8.22 -4.21
CA GLY A 355 -8.98 8.68 -3.12
C GLY A 355 -9.59 8.53 -1.73
N ASP A 356 -10.82 8.03 -1.61
CA ASP A 356 -11.53 7.91 -0.33
C ASP A 356 -10.99 6.75 0.50
N LEU A 357 -10.36 7.07 1.63
CA LEU A 357 -9.73 6.11 2.53
C LEU A 357 -10.73 5.16 3.18
N ALA A 358 -12.01 5.52 3.31
CA ALA A 358 -13.04 4.66 3.89
C ALA A 358 -13.16 3.35 3.11
N HIS A 359 -13.15 3.42 1.78
CA HIS A 359 -13.20 2.23 0.93
C HIS A 359 -12.00 1.30 1.15
N LEU A 360 -10.80 1.85 1.41
CA LEU A 360 -9.62 1.04 1.67
C LEU A 360 -9.67 0.34 3.03
N GLU A 361 -10.23 0.99 4.06
CA GLU A 361 -10.42 0.35 5.37
C GLU A 361 -11.49 -0.76 5.30
N GLU A 362 -12.62 -0.51 4.62
CA GLU A 362 -13.61 -1.55 4.33
C GLU A 362 -12.99 -2.71 3.53
N ALA A 363 -12.14 -2.41 2.56
CA ALA A 363 -11.43 -3.44 1.79
C ALA A 363 -10.61 -4.36 2.70
N VAL A 364 -9.87 -3.80 3.67
CA VAL A 364 -9.10 -4.62 4.62
C VAL A 364 -10.02 -5.43 5.53
N GLU A 365 -11.12 -4.86 6.00
CA GLU A 365 -12.09 -5.56 6.83
C GLU A 365 -12.65 -6.80 6.13
N PHE A 366 -13.17 -6.63 4.90
CA PHE A 366 -13.70 -7.76 4.11
C PHE A 366 -12.62 -8.77 3.71
N GLY A 367 -11.39 -8.32 3.43
CA GLY A 367 -10.26 -9.21 3.17
C GLY A 367 -9.89 -10.07 4.38
N ARG A 368 -9.91 -9.49 5.59
CA ARG A 368 -9.70 -10.24 6.86
C ARG A 368 -10.86 -11.18 7.16
N MET A 369 -12.10 -10.76 6.92
CA MET A 369 -13.27 -11.64 7.05
C MET A 369 -13.18 -12.86 6.11
N SER A 370 -12.80 -12.62 4.86
CA SER A 370 -12.56 -13.68 3.87
C SER A 370 -11.52 -14.70 4.36
N LEU A 371 -10.36 -14.22 4.84
CA LEU A 371 -9.28 -15.07 5.34
C LEU A 371 -9.69 -15.86 6.60
N LYS A 372 -10.51 -15.26 7.47
CA LYS A 372 -11.03 -15.94 8.67
C LYS A 372 -11.98 -17.07 8.32
N ASP A 373 -12.79 -16.89 7.28
CA ASP A 373 -13.89 -17.80 6.93
C ASP A 373 -13.47 -18.90 5.93
N ILE A 374 -12.39 -18.70 5.17
CA ILE A 374 -11.92 -19.69 4.19
C ILE A 374 -11.34 -20.96 4.87
N PRO A 375 -11.73 -22.18 4.43
CA PRO A 375 -11.09 -23.40 4.90
C PRO A 375 -9.60 -23.46 4.56
N LYS A 376 -8.76 -23.89 5.50
CA LYS A 376 -7.29 -23.95 5.32
C LYS A 376 -6.82 -24.86 4.17
N ASN A 377 -7.65 -25.82 3.77
CA ASN A 377 -7.40 -26.74 2.65
C ASN A 377 -8.09 -26.29 1.34
N SER A 378 -8.66 -25.09 1.30
CA SER A 378 -9.29 -24.56 0.09
C SER A 378 -8.23 -24.33 -1.00
N PRO A 379 -8.48 -24.74 -2.25
CA PRO A 379 -7.59 -24.44 -3.38
C PRO A 379 -7.46 -22.93 -3.64
N ASN A 380 -8.42 -22.12 -3.17
CA ASN A 380 -8.47 -20.68 -3.38
C ASN A 380 -7.86 -19.87 -2.23
N LEU A 381 -7.27 -20.53 -1.22
CA LEU A 381 -6.58 -19.85 -0.11
C LEU A 381 -5.46 -18.92 -0.61
N GLN A 382 -4.72 -19.33 -1.65
CA GLN A 382 -3.66 -18.52 -2.26
C GLN A 382 -4.16 -17.19 -2.84
N ILE A 383 -5.38 -17.17 -3.38
CA ILE A 383 -5.99 -15.97 -3.96
C ILE A 383 -6.39 -15.00 -2.84
N VAL A 384 -7.03 -15.51 -1.78
CA VAL A 384 -7.45 -14.70 -0.62
C VAL A 384 -6.24 -14.05 0.07
N LEU A 385 -5.18 -14.82 0.31
CA LEU A 385 -3.94 -14.31 0.91
C LEU A 385 -3.26 -13.28 0.00
N GLY A 386 -3.17 -13.57 -1.31
CA GLY A 386 -2.60 -12.65 -2.29
C GLY A 386 -3.33 -11.31 -2.35
N ASN A 387 -4.65 -11.34 -2.44
CA ASN A 387 -5.50 -10.15 -2.46
C ASN A 387 -5.33 -9.31 -1.19
N LEU A 388 -5.46 -9.94 -0.01
CA LEU A 388 -5.29 -9.23 1.27
C LEU A 388 -3.89 -8.62 1.40
N SER A 389 -2.84 -9.31 0.92
CA SER A 389 -1.49 -8.77 0.91
C SER A 389 -1.37 -7.47 0.09
N ILE A 390 -2.06 -7.37 -1.05
CA ILE A 390 -2.05 -6.19 -1.91
C ILE A 390 -2.76 -5.03 -1.22
N VAL A 391 -3.95 -5.27 -0.64
CA VAL A 391 -4.74 -4.24 0.05
C VAL A 391 -3.99 -3.70 1.28
N LEU A 392 -3.43 -4.59 2.11
CA LEU A 392 -2.60 -4.18 3.26
C LEU A 392 -1.36 -3.40 2.83
N SER A 393 -0.74 -3.79 1.71
CA SER A 393 0.38 -3.04 1.15
C SER A 393 -0.02 -1.64 0.70
N ARG A 394 -1.19 -1.48 0.06
CA ARG A 394 -1.71 -0.17 -0.34
C ARG A 394 -1.97 0.71 0.87
N ARG A 395 -2.62 0.15 1.91
CA ARG A 395 -2.83 0.85 3.18
C ARG A 395 -1.52 1.26 3.84
N SER A 396 -0.52 0.36 3.86
CA SER A 396 0.82 0.66 4.36
C SER A 396 1.49 1.82 3.61
N MET A 397 1.40 1.89 2.27
CA MET A 397 2.01 2.99 1.53
C MET A 397 1.37 4.34 1.82
N ILE A 398 0.04 4.37 2.00
CA ILE A 398 -0.72 5.60 2.22
C ILE A 398 -0.58 6.09 3.66
N ARG A 399 -0.73 5.17 4.61
CA ARG A 399 -0.64 5.47 6.05
C ARG A 399 0.81 5.43 6.54
N GLY A 400 1.76 4.89 5.80
CA GLY A 400 3.13 4.68 6.27
C GLY A 400 3.32 3.51 7.26
N SER A 401 2.29 2.71 7.56
CA SER A 401 2.36 1.65 8.59
C SER A 401 3.35 0.53 8.23
N MET A 402 4.39 0.31 9.04
CA MET A 402 5.30 -0.83 8.86
C MET A 402 4.64 -2.16 9.22
N VAL A 403 3.78 -2.19 10.24
CA VAL A 403 3.05 -3.40 10.67
C VAL A 403 2.21 -3.98 9.54
N ASP A 404 1.45 -3.13 8.83
CA ASP A 404 0.66 -3.55 7.68
C ASP A 404 1.55 -4.11 6.55
N LEU A 405 2.76 -3.58 6.39
CA LEU A 405 3.71 -4.05 5.37
C LEU A 405 4.30 -5.41 5.72
N GLU A 406 4.62 -5.63 6.99
CA GLU A 406 5.10 -6.91 7.48
C GLU A 406 4.02 -7.99 7.39
N GLU A 407 2.78 -7.66 7.75
CA GLU A 407 1.60 -8.52 7.57
C GLU A 407 1.40 -8.86 6.09
N SER A 408 1.49 -7.86 5.20
CA SER A 408 1.42 -8.04 3.75
C SER A 408 2.50 -8.98 3.21
N VAL A 409 3.77 -8.82 3.62
CA VAL A 409 4.87 -9.72 3.21
C VAL A 409 4.64 -11.13 3.74
N SER A 410 4.13 -11.27 4.96
CA SER A 410 3.80 -12.57 5.57
C SER A 410 2.75 -13.31 4.74
N TYR A 411 1.62 -12.67 4.44
CA TYR A 411 0.56 -13.30 3.63
C TYR A 411 1.00 -13.59 2.20
N ALA A 412 1.75 -12.69 1.55
CA ALA A 412 2.27 -12.95 0.21
C ALA A 412 3.23 -14.16 0.19
N ARG A 413 4.02 -14.35 1.26
CA ARG A 413 4.90 -15.52 1.40
C ARG A 413 4.09 -16.80 1.58
N THR A 414 3.12 -16.79 2.48
CA THR A 414 2.23 -17.95 2.68
C THR A 414 1.46 -18.29 1.41
N ALA A 415 0.97 -17.30 0.65
CA ALA A 415 0.29 -17.51 -0.62
C ALA A 415 1.16 -18.28 -1.62
N LEU A 416 2.44 -17.92 -1.73
CA LEU A 416 3.40 -18.62 -2.60
C LEU A 416 3.74 -20.04 -2.10
N GLU A 417 3.80 -20.24 -0.78
CA GLU A 417 4.06 -21.55 -0.15
C GLU A 417 2.93 -22.55 -0.35
N VAL A 418 1.67 -22.10 -0.25
CA VAL A 418 0.50 -22.98 -0.46
C VAL A 418 0.18 -23.21 -1.94
N THR A 419 0.76 -22.41 -2.85
CA THR A 419 0.60 -22.59 -4.30
C THR A 419 1.52 -23.72 -4.78
N PRO A 420 1.03 -24.75 -5.48
CA PRO A 420 1.88 -25.80 -6.06
C PRO A 420 2.90 -25.24 -7.06
N SER A 421 4.07 -25.88 -7.19
CA SER A 421 5.14 -25.43 -8.09
C SER A 421 4.79 -25.57 -9.57
N ASP A 422 3.89 -26.49 -9.90
CA ASP A 422 3.39 -26.80 -11.25
C ASP A 422 2.13 -26.01 -11.63
N CYS A 423 1.63 -25.14 -10.73
CA CYS A 423 0.47 -24.32 -10.98
C CYS A 423 0.78 -23.25 -12.07
N PRO A 424 0.06 -23.22 -13.22
CA PRO A 424 0.32 -22.27 -14.30
C PRO A 424 0.22 -20.80 -13.87
N SER A 425 -0.61 -20.48 -12.87
CA SER A 425 -0.79 -19.13 -12.34
C SER A 425 0.16 -18.78 -11.18
N ARG A 426 1.18 -19.61 -10.90
CA ARG A 426 2.14 -19.38 -9.81
C ARG A 426 2.90 -18.05 -9.96
N TYR A 427 3.09 -17.56 -11.18
CA TYR A 427 3.73 -16.28 -11.46
C TYR A 427 3.05 -15.10 -10.74
N ILE A 428 1.73 -15.17 -10.48
CA ILE A 428 0.98 -14.13 -9.75
C ILE A 428 1.52 -14.00 -8.32
N GLN A 429 1.73 -15.13 -7.64
CA GLN A 429 2.23 -15.11 -6.25
C GLN A 429 3.70 -14.74 -6.17
N LEU A 430 4.51 -15.13 -7.18
CA LEU A 430 5.89 -14.67 -7.32
C LEU A 430 5.96 -13.14 -7.48
N HIS A 431 5.12 -12.60 -8.37
CA HIS A 431 4.99 -11.16 -8.59
C HIS A 431 4.56 -10.40 -7.33
N ASN A 432 3.53 -10.90 -6.63
CA ASN A 432 3.01 -10.29 -5.41
C ASN A 432 4.07 -10.25 -4.31
N LEU A 433 4.70 -11.39 -4.00
CA LEU A 433 5.76 -11.44 -2.99
C LEU A 433 6.96 -10.57 -3.37
N GLY A 434 7.39 -10.63 -4.63
CA GLY A 434 8.47 -9.78 -5.14
C GLY A 434 8.15 -8.29 -4.94
N SER A 435 6.93 -7.88 -5.29
CA SER A 435 6.45 -6.51 -5.07
C SER A 435 6.45 -6.09 -3.60
N MET A 436 6.02 -6.96 -2.68
CA MET A 436 5.98 -6.65 -1.24
C MET A 436 7.37 -6.52 -0.63
N LEU A 437 8.32 -7.37 -1.03
CA LEU A 437 9.71 -7.27 -0.61
C LEU A 437 10.37 -5.95 -1.08
N LEU A 438 10.10 -5.54 -2.32
CA LEU A 438 10.61 -4.27 -2.86
C LEU A 438 10.04 -3.05 -2.13
N LYS A 439 8.75 -3.09 -1.78
CA LYS A 439 8.13 -2.03 -0.96
C LYS A 439 8.73 -2.00 0.45
N ARG A 440 8.98 -3.16 1.06
CA ARG A 440 9.66 -3.26 2.37
C ARG A 440 11.10 -2.72 2.31
N PHE A 441 11.85 -3.02 1.26
CA PHE A 441 13.16 -2.41 1.02
C PHE A 441 13.08 -0.89 0.83
N SER A 442 12.06 -0.39 0.12
CA SER A 442 11.88 1.06 -0.09
C SER A 442 11.65 1.80 1.23
N ARG A 443 10.99 1.15 2.20
CA ARG A 443 10.81 1.65 3.57
C ARG A 443 12.05 1.48 4.43
N ASN A 444 12.78 0.38 4.29
CA ASN A 444 14.04 0.10 4.99
C ASN A 444 15.16 -0.31 4.02
N GLN A 445 15.94 0.69 3.58
CA GLN A 445 16.99 0.54 2.56
C GLN A 445 18.22 -0.24 3.05
N GLU A 446 18.26 -0.69 4.31
CA GLU A 446 19.35 -1.51 4.84
C GLU A 446 19.21 -2.98 4.43
N ASN A 447 17.99 -3.47 4.18
CA ASN A 447 17.74 -4.87 3.89
C ASN A 447 17.92 -5.21 2.40
N VAL A 448 19.15 -5.12 1.90
CA VAL A 448 19.51 -5.45 0.50
C VAL A 448 19.07 -6.86 0.08
N SER A 449 18.91 -7.79 1.04
CA SER A 449 18.41 -9.13 0.76
C SER A 449 16.99 -9.09 0.16
N ASP A 450 16.11 -8.21 0.65
CA ASP A 450 14.75 -8.09 0.13
C ASP A 450 14.74 -7.58 -1.31
N LEU A 451 15.59 -6.60 -1.64
CA LEU A 451 15.74 -6.07 -3.00
C LEU A 451 16.18 -7.18 -3.97
N ASN A 452 17.23 -7.92 -3.61
CA ASN A 452 17.75 -8.98 -4.46
C ASN A 452 16.77 -10.15 -4.59
N GLN A 453 16.11 -10.53 -3.50
CA GLN A 453 15.09 -11.59 -3.52
C GLN A 453 13.88 -11.16 -4.37
N GLY A 454 13.42 -9.92 -4.25
CA GLY A 454 12.34 -9.38 -5.07
C GLY A 454 12.66 -9.43 -6.56
N ILE A 455 13.87 -9.01 -6.97
CA ILE A 455 14.34 -9.12 -8.36
C ILE A 455 14.39 -10.57 -8.83
N ALA A 456 14.86 -11.50 -7.99
CA ALA A 456 14.93 -12.91 -8.34
C ALA A 456 13.54 -13.52 -8.57
N LEU A 457 12.57 -13.22 -7.70
CA LEU A 457 11.18 -13.70 -7.82
C LEU A 457 10.49 -13.13 -9.08
N LEU A 458 10.72 -11.86 -9.41
CA LEU A 458 10.17 -11.26 -10.64
C LEU A 458 10.76 -11.88 -11.90
N ARG A 459 12.06 -12.19 -11.88
CA ARG A 459 12.70 -12.93 -12.98
C ARG A 459 12.15 -14.35 -13.11
N GLU A 460 11.89 -15.05 -12.00
CA GLU A 460 11.24 -16.37 -12.01
C GLU A 460 9.78 -16.30 -12.50
N ALA A 461 9.04 -15.24 -12.17
CA ALA A 461 7.71 -15.02 -12.72
C ALA A 461 7.76 -14.87 -14.25
N LEU A 462 8.76 -14.15 -14.78
CA LEU A 462 8.94 -13.97 -16.23
C LEU A 462 9.36 -15.23 -16.98
N THR A 463 9.95 -16.24 -16.33
CA THR A 463 10.28 -17.51 -17.00
C THR A 463 9.09 -18.46 -17.11
N SER A 464 8.03 -18.24 -16.34
CA SER A 464 6.84 -19.10 -16.29
C SER A 464 5.62 -18.50 -17.00
N ILE A 465 5.60 -17.19 -17.22
CA ILE A 465 4.52 -16.50 -17.94
C ILE A 465 4.70 -16.56 -19.46
N SER A 466 3.59 -16.75 -20.20
CA SER A 466 3.59 -16.65 -21.68
C SER A 466 3.88 -15.21 -22.11
N SER A 467 4.60 -15.03 -23.22
CA SER A 467 4.87 -13.70 -23.81
C SER A 467 3.62 -13.01 -24.35
N THR A 468 2.51 -13.74 -24.49
CA THR A 468 1.20 -13.20 -24.89
C THR A 468 0.30 -12.85 -23.70
N ASN A 469 0.74 -13.14 -22.47
CA ASN A 469 -0.07 -12.89 -21.28
C ASN A 469 -0.08 -11.37 -20.94
N PRO A 470 -1.25 -10.73 -20.78
CA PRO A 470 -1.36 -9.31 -20.45
C PRO A 470 -0.66 -8.89 -19.15
N GLU A 471 -0.59 -9.77 -18.15
CA GLU A 471 0.05 -9.52 -16.85
C GLU A 471 1.59 -9.40 -16.95
N MET A 472 2.16 -9.73 -18.12
CA MET A 472 3.60 -9.61 -18.36
C MET A 472 4.08 -8.17 -18.17
N GLU A 473 3.26 -7.18 -18.56
CA GLU A 473 3.62 -5.76 -18.44
C GLU A 473 3.83 -5.33 -16.99
N SER A 474 2.93 -5.72 -16.07
CA SER A 474 3.02 -5.38 -14.65
C SER A 474 4.28 -5.94 -14.00
N ILE A 475 4.64 -7.20 -14.34
CA ILE A 475 5.86 -7.85 -13.87
C ILE A 475 7.11 -7.16 -14.41
N LEU A 476 7.14 -6.83 -15.71
CA LEU A 476 8.26 -6.10 -16.33
C LEU A 476 8.41 -4.70 -15.73
N SER A 477 7.31 -3.97 -15.53
CA SER A 477 7.31 -2.65 -14.88
C SER A 477 7.91 -2.72 -13.49
N ARG A 478 7.50 -3.71 -12.70
CA ARG A 478 7.99 -3.89 -11.33
C ARG A 478 9.48 -4.24 -11.32
N LEU A 479 9.92 -5.07 -12.26
CA LEU A 479 11.33 -5.43 -12.41
C LEU A 479 12.18 -4.21 -12.81
N ALA A 480 11.72 -3.40 -13.76
CA ALA A 480 12.41 -2.17 -14.15
C ALA A 480 12.55 -1.20 -12.95
N SER A 481 11.49 -1.02 -12.16
CA SER A 481 11.54 -0.21 -10.94
C SER A 481 12.50 -0.77 -9.87
N ALA A 482 12.60 -2.10 -9.77
CA ALA A 482 13.52 -2.77 -8.86
C ALA A 482 14.99 -2.59 -9.28
N LEU A 483 15.26 -2.69 -10.59
CA LEU A 483 16.58 -2.43 -11.17
C LEU A 483 16.98 -0.97 -11.00
N ASP A 484 16.04 -0.04 -11.19
CA ASP A 484 16.25 1.39 -10.92
C ASP A 484 16.65 1.64 -9.46
N THR A 485 15.93 1.01 -8.52
CA THR A 485 16.22 1.09 -7.09
C THR A 485 17.60 0.52 -6.76
N ARG A 486 17.98 -0.59 -7.40
CA ARG A 486 19.31 -1.21 -7.22
C ARG A 486 20.43 -0.33 -7.81
N HIS A 487 20.18 0.30 -8.95
CA HIS A 487 21.07 1.29 -9.54
C HIS A 487 21.29 2.47 -8.57
N ASP A 488 20.24 3.04 -7.98
CA ASP A 488 20.38 4.16 -7.03
C ASP A 488 21.23 3.78 -5.81
N LYS A 489 21.14 2.52 -5.35
CA LYS A 489 21.90 2.06 -4.18
C LYS A 489 23.37 1.79 -4.47
N PHE A 490 23.70 1.25 -5.65
CA PHE A 490 25.03 0.73 -5.96
C PHE A 490 25.76 1.42 -7.12
N GLY A 491 25.08 2.31 -7.86
CA GLY A 491 25.63 2.97 -9.05
C GLY A 491 25.87 2.03 -10.25
N SER A 492 25.18 0.90 -10.31
CA SER A 492 25.39 -0.13 -11.35
C SER A 492 24.88 0.33 -12.72
N SER A 493 25.77 0.61 -13.66
CA SER A 493 25.39 1.01 -15.03
C SER A 493 24.67 -0.12 -15.78
N ASP A 494 24.97 -1.38 -15.46
CA ASP A 494 24.32 -2.54 -16.08
C ASP A 494 22.84 -2.61 -15.69
N ASP A 495 22.52 -2.32 -14.41
CA ASP A 495 21.13 -2.29 -13.93
C ASP A 495 20.32 -1.18 -14.58
N LEU A 496 20.94 -0.02 -14.83
CA LEU A 496 20.30 1.11 -15.50
C LEU A 496 19.92 0.75 -16.94
N GLU A 497 20.85 0.17 -17.71
CA GLU A 497 20.58 -0.19 -19.11
C GLU A 497 19.61 -1.38 -19.20
N GLU A 498 19.77 -2.41 -18.35
CA GLU A 498 18.79 -3.51 -18.25
C GLU A 498 17.40 -2.97 -17.89
N GLY A 499 17.31 -2.05 -16.93
CA GLY A 499 16.06 -1.41 -16.53
C GLY A 499 15.37 -0.68 -17.68
N ILE A 500 16.13 0.06 -18.51
CA ILE A 500 15.61 0.76 -19.70
C ILE A 500 15.08 -0.25 -20.73
N GLU A 501 15.82 -1.32 -21.00
CA GLU A 501 15.37 -2.36 -21.92
C GLU A 501 14.09 -3.05 -21.44
N ILE A 502 14.01 -3.38 -20.15
CA ILE A 502 12.84 -4.02 -19.54
C ILE A 502 11.64 -3.06 -19.55
N ALA A 503 11.83 -1.78 -19.22
CA ALA A 503 10.76 -0.79 -19.27
C ALA A 503 10.23 -0.57 -20.71
N ARG A 504 11.11 -0.57 -21.72
CA ARG A 504 10.69 -0.54 -23.13
C ARG A 504 9.93 -1.78 -23.55
N LYS A 505 10.34 -2.97 -23.07
CA LYS A 505 9.61 -4.23 -23.29
C LYS A 505 8.22 -4.18 -22.64
N ALA A 506 8.12 -3.68 -21.40
CA ALA A 506 6.84 -3.48 -20.71
C ALA A 506 5.90 -2.63 -21.58
N ILE A 507 6.42 -1.52 -22.12
CA ILE A 507 5.65 -0.64 -23.00
C ILE A 507 5.26 -1.31 -24.33
N ALA A 508 6.13 -2.13 -24.91
CA ALA A 508 5.85 -2.85 -26.16
C ALA A 508 4.85 -4.00 -25.97
N SER A 509 4.79 -4.61 -24.78
CA SER A 509 3.81 -5.66 -24.45
C SER A 509 2.40 -5.13 -24.15
N MET A 510 2.19 -3.81 -24.17
CA MET A 510 0.88 -3.21 -23.90
C MET A 510 -0.12 -3.42 -25.05
N GLY A 511 -1.25 -4.08 -24.77
CA GLY A 511 -2.36 -4.25 -25.72
C GLY A 511 -3.40 -3.12 -25.76
N ASN A 512 -3.47 -2.21 -24.76
CA ASN A 512 -4.49 -1.13 -24.64
C ASN A 512 -3.87 0.09 -23.87
N PRO A 513 -4.41 1.36 -23.87
CA PRO A 513 -3.88 2.60 -23.18
C PRO A 513 -4.50 3.36 -21.87
N PHE A 514 -5.17 2.79 -20.86
CA PHE A 514 -6.02 3.34 -19.79
C PHE A 514 -5.73 2.93 -18.30
N VAL A 515 -5.54 1.65 -17.88
CA VAL A 515 -5.72 1.32 -16.42
C VAL A 515 -4.46 1.07 -15.55
N GLU A 516 -3.29 0.66 -16.05
CA GLU A 516 -2.06 0.49 -15.20
C GLU A 516 -0.79 1.18 -15.74
N ARG A 517 -0.97 2.09 -16.68
CA ARG A 517 0.05 2.54 -17.65
C ARG A 517 0.97 3.67 -17.20
N PRO A 518 0.58 4.56 -16.25
CA PRO A 518 1.46 5.63 -15.76
C PRO A 518 2.74 5.11 -15.11
N THR A 519 2.69 3.97 -14.42
CA THR A 519 3.83 3.48 -13.63
C THR A 519 5.00 3.06 -14.50
N SER A 520 4.76 2.27 -15.56
CA SER A 520 5.78 1.87 -16.54
C SER A 520 6.41 3.06 -17.24
N ILE A 521 5.58 4.05 -17.60
CA ILE A 521 6.03 5.22 -18.36
C ILE A 521 6.80 6.19 -17.47
N SER A 522 6.33 6.43 -16.24
CA SER A 522 7.10 7.17 -15.23
C SER A 522 8.42 6.47 -14.90
N THR A 523 8.44 5.13 -14.84
CA THR A 523 9.68 4.35 -14.61
C THR A 523 10.66 4.52 -15.78
N LEU A 524 10.21 4.36 -17.03
CA LEU A 524 11.07 4.60 -18.19
C LEU A 524 11.57 6.04 -18.24
N ALA A 525 10.69 7.02 -18.00
CA ALA A 525 11.06 8.42 -17.98
C ALA A 525 12.12 8.74 -16.90
N ALA A 526 11.98 8.16 -15.71
CA ALA A 526 12.96 8.30 -14.64
C ALA A 526 14.33 7.69 -15.02
N LEU A 527 14.34 6.48 -15.60
CA LEU A 527 15.54 5.81 -16.07
C LEU A 527 16.23 6.58 -17.21
N LEU A 528 15.48 7.09 -18.20
CA LEU A 528 16.01 7.94 -19.27
C LEU A 528 16.61 9.23 -18.73
N LYS A 529 15.95 9.88 -17.76
CA LYS A 529 16.50 11.05 -17.06
C LYS A 529 17.81 10.73 -16.33
N LYS A 530 17.91 9.57 -15.69
CA LYS A 530 19.15 9.11 -15.03
C LYS A 530 20.26 8.84 -16.04
N ARG A 531 19.96 8.16 -17.16
CA ARG A 531 20.92 7.95 -18.24
C ARG A 531 21.43 9.26 -18.82
N PHE A 532 20.55 10.23 -19.06
CA PHE A 532 20.95 11.59 -19.46
C PHE A 532 21.95 12.22 -18.48
N LYS A 533 21.66 12.17 -17.17
CA LYS A 533 22.58 12.68 -16.13
C LYS A 533 23.91 11.93 -16.07
N ALA A 534 23.93 10.64 -16.44
CA ALA A 534 25.14 9.82 -16.51
C ALA A 534 25.98 10.01 -17.79
N GLY A 535 25.67 11.02 -18.61
CA GLY A 535 26.37 11.32 -19.86
C GLY A 535 25.63 10.88 -21.12
N GLY A 536 24.35 10.52 -21.00
CA GLY A 536 23.43 10.27 -22.13
C GLY A 536 23.06 11.53 -22.90
N SER A 537 22.20 11.37 -23.92
CA SER A 537 21.88 12.44 -24.87
C SER A 537 20.55 13.15 -24.53
N LEU A 538 20.40 14.41 -24.97
CA LEU A 538 19.17 15.18 -24.74
C LEU A 538 17.93 14.51 -25.34
N GLU A 539 18.12 13.67 -26.36
CA GLU A 539 17.10 12.80 -26.96
C GLU A 539 16.41 11.91 -25.92
N ASP A 540 17.09 11.46 -24.87
CA ASP A 540 16.48 10.66 -23.78
C ASP A 540 15.40 11.47 -23.04
N ILE A 541 15.66 12.75 -22.78
CA ILE A 541 14.69 13.66 -22.15
C ILE A 541 13.54 13.96 -23.11
N ILE A 542 13.83 14.15 -24.40
CA ILE A 542 12.79 14.39 -25.41
C ILE A 542 11.89 13.17 -25.58
N GLU A 543 12.46 11.96 -25.62
CA GLU A 543 11.72 10.69 -25.63
C GLU A 543 10.81 10.59 -24.40
N ALA A 544 11.37 10.80 -23.20
CA ALA A 544 10.66 10.74 -21.93
C ALA A 544 9.48 11.74 -21.86
N ILE A 545 9.66 12.96 -22.37
CA ILE A 545 8.58 13.98 -22.43
C ILE A 545 7.48 13.51 -23.40
N ALA A 546 7.85 13.06 -24.60
CA ALA A 546 6.90 12.67 -25.63
C ALA A 546 6.02 11.49 -25.18
N ILE A 547 6.60 10.46 -24.55
CA ILE A 547 5.83 9.31 -24.04
C ILE A 547 4.92 9.72 -22.88
N SER A 548 5.39 10.59 -21.97
CA SER A 548 4.62 11.03 -20.81
C SER A 548 3.43 11.92 -21.21
N GLN A 549 3.62 12.83 -22.18
CA GLN A 549 2.54 13.67 -22.72
C GLN A 549 1.48 12.84 -23.45
N LYS A 550 1.88 11.94 -24.34
CA LYS A 550 0.96 11.07 -25.08
C LYS A 550 0.09 10.23 -24.13
N THR A 551 0.68 9.75 -23.04
CA THR A 551 -0.03 8.96 -22.01
C THR A 551 -1.04 9.82 -21.27
N LEU A 552 -0.61 11.02 -20.85
CA LEU A 552 -1.47 11.97 -20.16
C LEU A 552 -2.69 12.36 -21.03
N GLU A 553 -2.51 12.55 -22.34
CA GLU A 553 -3.60 12.86 -23.29
C GLU A 553 -4.64 11.72 -23.39
N SER A 554 -4.22 10.47 -23.23
CA SER A 554 -5.13 9.32 -23.28
C SER A 554 -5.87 9.03 -21.97
N MET A 555 -5.45 9.61 -20.84
CA MET A 555 -6.06 9.32 -19.54
C MET A 555 -7.37 10.12 -19.31
N PRO A 556 -8.32 9.60 -18.51
CA PRO A 556 -9.45 10.37 -17.99
C PRO A 556 -9.00 11.57 -17.14
N GLU A 557 -9.71 12.70 -17.20
CA GLU A 557 -9.35 13.94 -16.49
C GLU A 557 -9.38 13.81 -14.97
N ASP A 558 -10.22 12.93 -14.43
CA ASP A 558 -10.42 12.68 -13.00
C ASP A 558 -9.41 11.68 -12.42
N SER A 559 -8.60 11.05 -13.27
CA SER A 559 -7.69 9.97 -12.86
C SER A 559 -6.61 10.49 -11.90
N PRO A 560 -6.52 9.95 -10.66
CA PRO A 560 -5.54 10.40 -9.68
C PRO A 560 -4.10 10.10 -10.11
N PHE A 561 -3.88 9.12 -10.98
CA PHE A 561 -2.55 8.80 -11.51
C PHE A 561 -1.96 9.88 -12.41
N ARG A 562 -2.75 10.86 -12.87
CA ARG A 562 -2.22 12.00 -13.62
C ARG A 562 -1.21 12.81 -12.80
N THR A 563 -1.31 12.81 -11.46
CA THR A 563 -0.34 13.53 -10.61
C THR A 563 1.07 13.00 -10.74
N ASP A 564 1.25 11.68 -10.91
CA ASP A 564 2.58 11.08 -11.09
C ASP A 564 3.18 11.49 -12.45
N LEU A 565 2.38 11.49 -13.51
CA LEU A 565 2.82 11.93 -14.84
C LEU A 565 3.12 13.43 -14.88
N TRP A 566 2.28 14.27 -14.27
CA TRP A 566 2.56 15.71 -14.18
C TRP A 566 3.83 16.02 -13.39
N THR A 567 4.07 15.30 -12.29
CA THR A 567 5.32 15.43 -11.53
C THR A 567 6.50 15.00 -12.39
N THR A 568 6.38 13.86 -13.10
CA THR A 568 7.40 13.36 -14.04
C THR A 568 7.69 14.38 -15.15
N LEU A 569 6.66 14.95 -15.77
CA LEU A 569 6.80 15.98 -16.80
C LEU A 569 7.47 17.24 -16.25
N GLY A 570 7.07 17.71 -15.08
CA GLY A 570 7.70 18.84 -14.40
C GLY A 570 9.20 18.63 -14.23
N ASP A 571 9.58 17.43 -13.81
CA ASP A 571 10.96 17.00 -13.62
C ASP A 571 11.78 16.96 -14.91
N LEU A 572 11.19 16.45 -15.99
CA LEU A 572 11.82 16.35 -17.30
C LEU A 572 12.01 17.73 -17.94
N PHE A 573 10.97 18.57 -17.90
CA PHE A 573 11.06 19.94 -18.41
C PHE A 573 12.06 20.80 -17.61
N ALA A 574 12.10 20.66 -16.29
CA ALA A 574 13.13 21.31 -15.46
C ALA A 574 14.55 20.86 -15.83
N THR A 575 14.74 19.55 -16.08
CA THR A 575 16.02 18.99 -16.53
C THR A 575 16.43 19.52 -17.90
N LYS A 576 15.47 19.59 -18.84
CA LYS A 576 15.66 20.15 -20.17
C LYS A 576 16.01 21.65 -20.11
N PHE A 577 15.33 22.41 -19.26
CA PHE A 577 15.63 23.83 -19.02
C PHE A 577 17.07 24.00 -18.48
N GLY A 578 17.49 23.20 -17.50
CA GLY A 578 18.85 23.30 -16.95
C GLY A 578 19.97 23.07 -17.99
N THR A 579 19.65 22.43 -19.11
CA THR A 579 20.59 22.18 -20.21
C THR A 579 20.48 23.24 -21.31
N THR A 580 19.25 23.60 -21.70
CA THR A 580 18.97 24.44 -22.89
C THR A 580 18.79 25.92 -22.56
N TRP A 581 18.45 26.24 -21.31
CA TRP A 581 18.10 27.58 -20.81
C TRP A 581 16.91 28.24 -21.52
N VAL A 582 16.03 27.44 -22.13
CA VAL A 582 14.82 27.92 -22.82
C VAL A 582 13.69 28.16 -21.80
N THR A 583 13.27 29.43 -21.64
CA THR A 583 12.28 29.82 -20.62
C THR A 583 10.93 29.13 -20.76
N SER A 584 10.50 28.78 -21.98
CA SER A 584 9.23 28.05 -22.17
C SER A 584 9.25 26.65 -21.57
N ASP A 585 10.41 25.99 -21.50
CA ASP A 585 10.53 24.69 -20.83
C ASP A 585 10.38 24.85 -19.31
N LEU A 586 10.88 25.94 -18.73
CA LEU A 586 10.68 26.25 -17.30
C LEU A 586 9.21 26.57 -16.99
N GLU A 587 8.55 27.36 -17.83
CA GLU A 587 7.11 27.66 -17.71
C GLU A 587 6.29 26.37 -17.75
N GLU A 588 6.62 25.46 -18.65
CA GLU A 588 5.97 24.16 -18.80
C GLU A 588 6.24 23.23 -17.61
N ALA A 589 7.45 23.27 -17.04
CA ALA A 589 7.78 22.57 -15.81
C ALA A 589 6.89 23.03 -14.65
N VAL A 590 6.81 24.35 -14.44
CA VAL A 590 5.99 24.97 -13.39
C VAL A 590 4.51 24.67 -13.59
N ARG A 591 4.02 24.73 -14.84
CA ARG A 591 2.64 24.40 -15.19
C ARG A 591 2.31 22.94 -14.87
N SER A 592 3.19 22.01 -15.23
CA SER A 592 3.00 20.58 -14.99
C SER A 592 2.92 20.29 -13.48
N TYR A 593 3.88 20.80 -12.69
CA TYR A 593 3.82 20.63 -11.25
C TYR A 593 2.59 21.26 -10.60
N ARG A 594 2.18 22.45 -11.05
CA ARG A 594 0.95 23.09 -10.55
C ARG A 594 -0.28 22.21 -10.77
N CYS A 595 -0.42 21.63 -11.97
CA CYS A 595 -1.48 20.67 -12.25
C CYS A 595 -1.45 19.47 -11.29
N ALA A 596 -0.26 18.97 -10.93
CA ALA A 596 -0.14 17.92 -9.91
C ALA A 596 -0.63 18.41 -8.53
N VAL A 597 -0.18 19.57 -8.06
CA VAL A 597 -0.51 20.13 -6.73
C VAL A 597 -2.01 20.41 -6.58
N GLU A 598 -2.66 20.92 -7.63
CA GLU A 598 -4.06 21.35 -7.62
C GLU A 598 -5.05 20.21 -7.91
N HIS A 599 -4.56 19.02 -8.29
CA HIS A 599 -5.44 17.91 -8.65
C HIS A 599 -6.25 17.41 -7.43
N PRO A 600 -7.61 17.42 -7.50
CA PRO A 600 -8.46 17.20 -6.33
C PRO A 600 -8.39 15.77 -5.79
N THR A 601 -8.32 14.76 -6.66
CA THR A 601 -8.24 13.33 -6.29
C THR A 601 -6.80 12.83 -6.19
N GLY A 602 -5.81 13.69 -6.47
CA GLY A 602 -4.40 13.32 -6.47
C GLY A 602 -3.89 12.90 -5.09
N ASN A 603 -2.97 11.93 -5.06
CA ASN A 603 -2.35 11.47 -3.82
C ASN A 603 -1.69 12.66 -3.07
N ILE A 604 -2.06 12.86 -1.80
CA ILE A 604 -1.61 14.01 -0.99
C ILE A 604 -0.09 14.11 -0.92
N LEU A 605 0.61 12.98 -0.73
CA LEU A 605 2.07 12.94 -0.66
C LEU A 605 2.70 13.40 -1.98
N ARG A 606 2.16 12.93 -3.12
CA ARG A 606 2.62 13.36 -4.44
C ARG A 606 2.41 14.85 -4.69
N ARG A 607 1.29 15.40 -4.24
CA ARG A 607 0.99 16.83 -4.31
C ARG A 607 2.00 17.65 -3.50
N ILE A 608 2.34 17.21 -2.30
CA ILE A 608 3.35 17.88 -1.46
C ILE A 608 4.75 17.79 -2.08
N ILE A 609 5.15 16.62 -2.60
CA ILE A 609 6.44 16.47 -3.30
C ILE A 609 6.51 17.41 -4.51
N ALA A 610 5.46 17.45 -5.33
CA ALA A 610 5.38 18.34 -6.49
C ALA A 610 5.51 19.82 -6.11
N ALA A 611 4.86 20.24 -5.02
CA ALA A 611 4.96 21.60 -4.50
C ALA A 611 6.39 21.94 -4.05
N THR A 612 7.03 21.07 -3.27
CA THR A 612 8.42 21.26 -2.82
C THR A 612 9.38 21.36 -4.01
N SER A 613 9.17 20.58 -5.07
CA SER A 613 10.01 20.60 -6.28
C SER A 613 9.79 21.85 -7.15
N VAL A 614 8.56 22.37 -7.25
CA VAL A 614 8.27 23.50 -8.15
C VAL A 614 8.57 24.86 -7.57
N MET A 615 8.51 25.03 -6.25
CA MET A 615 8.68 26.34 -5.61
C MET A 615 9.98 27.05 -6.03
N PRO A 616 11.17 26.40 -6.05
CA PRO A 616 12.41 27.04 -6.50
C PRO A 616 12.45 27.36 -8.00
N LEU A 617 11.55 26.76 -8.79
CA LEU A 617 11.47 26.92 -10.25
C LEU A 617 10.48 28.03 -10.67
N CYS A 618 9.68 28.55 -9.73
CA CYS A 618 8.68 29.56 -10.01
C CYS A 618 9.33 30.89 -10.43
N LEU A 619 8.90 31.44 -11.57
CA LEU A 619 9.36 32.74 -12.07
C LEU A 619 8.88 33.93 -11.20
N SER A 620 7.77 33.73 -10.47
CA SER A 620 7.14 34.72 -9.60
C SER A 620 7.11 34.22 -8.16
N LEU A 621 7.48 35.09 -7.22
CA LEU A 621 7.33 34.81 -5.78
C LEU A 621 5.87 34.58 -5.37
N GLN A 622 4.93 35.23 -6.05
CA GLN A 622 3.50 35.05 -5.79
C GLN A 622 3.06 33.62 -6.15
N ASP A 623 3.53 33.10 -7.29
CA ASP A 623 3.24 31.72 -7.69
C ASP A 623 3.82 30.70 -6.71
N ALA A 624 5.06 30.90 -6.27
CA ALA A 624 5.68 30.03 -5.27
C ALA A 624 4.89 30.02 -3.95
N TYR A 625 4.45 31.19 -3.49
CA TYR A 625 3.63 31.33 -2.29
C TYR A 625 2.25 30.64 -2.44
N ASP A 626 1.54 30.84 -3.55
CA ASP A 626 0.20 30.28 -3.75
C ASP A 626 0.23 28.74 -3.87
N ILE A 627 1.18 28.19 -4.62
CA ILE A 627 1.38 26.74 -4.73
C ILE A 627 1.76 26.16 -3.37
N GLY A 628 2.75 26.76 -2.72
CA GLY A 628 3.23 26.26 -1.44
C GLY A 628 2.19 26.37 -0.32
N ARG A 629 1.36 27.42 -0.31
CA ARG A 629 0.25 27.54 0.65
C ARG A 629 -0.76 26.42 0.47
N THR A 630 -1.12 26.10 -0.78
CA THR A 630 -2.00 24.96 -1.11
C THR A 630 -1.43 23.66 -0.54
N ALA A 631 -0.12 23.44 -0.67
CA ALA A 631 0.54 22.25 -0.14
C ALA A 631 0.60 22.23 1.40
N ILE A 632 0.83 23.37 2.06
CA ILE A 632 0.85 23.48 3.53
C ILE A 632 -0.51 23.10 4.15
N ASP A 633 -1.62 23.42 3.48
CA ASP A 633 -2.95 23.02 3.93
C ASP A 633 -3.19 21.51 3.87
N LEU A 634 -2.40 20.77 3.08
CA LEU A 634 -2.45 19.31 2.99
C LEU A 634 -1.57 18.61 4.02
N VAL A 635 -0.53 19.27 4.56
CA VAL A 635 0.47 18.66 5.45
C VAL A 635 -0.17 18.04 6.71
N PRO A 636 -1.12 18.69 7.42
CA PRO A 636 -1.79 18.08 8.55
C PRO A 636 -2.47 16.75 8.19
N GLY A 637 -3.03 16.62 6.98
CA GLY A 637 -3.70 15.41 6.50
C GLY A 637 -2.77 14.21 6.29
N ILE A 638 -1.46 14.43 6.12
CA ILE A 638 -0.45 13.35 6.11
C ILE A 638 -0.15 12.88 7.56
N ALA A 639 -0.17 13.81 8.50
CA ALA A 639 0.30 13.59 9.86
C ALA A 639 -0.80 13.27 10.90
N THR A 640 -2.08 13.35 10.51
CA THR A 640 -3.27 13.09 11.34
C THR A 640 -3.42 11.64 11.80
N ALA A 641 -2.60 10.70 11.33
CA ALA A 641 -2.59 9.37 11.91
C ALA A 641 -1.81 9.39 13.25
N ARG A 642 -2.44 9.92 14.31
CA ARG A 642 -2.03 9.75 15.72
C ARG A 642 -1.88 8.27 16.11
N SER A 643 -2.40 7.38 15.26
CA SER A 643 -2.30 5.94 15.33
C SER A 643 -1.00 5.33 14.82
N LEU A 644 -0.20 6.07 14.05
CA LEU A 644 1.07 5.57 13.51
C LEU A 644 2.19 5.59 14.55
N GLU A 645 3.13 4.67 14.40
CA GLU A 645 4.36 4.71 15.15
C GLU A 645 5.20 5.94 14.77
N THR A 646 6.02 6.42 15.71
CA THR A 646 6.83 7.64 15.52
C THR A 646 7.71 7.57 14.28
N GLY A 647 8.31 6.41 13.97
CA GLY A 647 9.13 6.22 12.78
C GLY A 647 8.35 6.33 11.46
N ASP A 648 7.10 5.87 11.43
CA ASP A 648 6.24 5.94 10.25
C ASP A 648 5.82 7.39 9.95
N ARG A 649 5.47 8.14 11.00
CA ARG A 649 5.14 9.57 10.88
C ARG A 649 6.35 10.39 10.43
N GLN A 650 7.52 10.11 10.99
CA GLN A 650 8.78 10.74 10.57
C GLN A 650 8.99 10.55 9.07
N HIS A 651 8.94 9.31 8.59
CA HIS A 651 9.14 9.02 7.17
C HIS A 651 8.19 9.83 6.26
N LEU A 652 6.90 9.90 6.58
CA LEU A 652 5.94 10.67 5.78
C LEU A 652 6.25 12.18 5.81
N LEU A 653 6.63 12.73 6.96
CA LEU A 653 6.97 14.15 7.10
C LEU A 653 8.28 14.54 6.41
N SER A 654 9.20 13.58 6.18
CA SER A 654 10.44 13.84 5.45
C SER A 654 10.22 14.36 4.03
N PHE A 655 9.07 14.06 3.42
CA PHE A 655 8.70 14.54 2.09
C PHE A 655 8.21 16.00 2.07
N ALA A 656 7.81 16.55 3.22
CA ALA A 656 7.41 17.94 3.37
C ALA A 656 8.60 18.87 3.78
N ARG A 657 9.83 18.34 3.79
CA ARG A 657 11.03 19.06 4.19
C ARG A 657 11.17 20.41 3.47
N GLY A 658 11.38 21.46 4.24
CA GLY A 658 11.66 22.82 3.79
C GLY A 658 10.45 23.54 3.22
N LEU A 659 9.29 22.88 3.10
CA LEU A 659 8.09 23.47 2.52
C LEU A 659 7.62 24.67 3.35
N ALA A 660 7.43 24.48 4.66
CA ALA A 660 6.97 25.53 5.56
C ALA A 660 7.91 26.74 5.57
N ALA A 661 9.21 26.49 5.64
CA ALA A 661 10.22 27.54 5.62
C ALA A 661 10.23 28.31 4.29
N SER A 662 10.09 27.62 3.16
CA SER A 662 10.04 28.23 1.83
C SER A 662 8.80 29.10 1.64
N VAL A 663 7.62 28.64 2.09
CA VAL A 663 6.37 29.40 1.99
C VAL A 663 6.42 30.62 2.91
N THR A 664 6.96 30.46 4.11
CA THR A 664 7.19 31.56 5.07
C THR A 664 8.10 32.63 4.49
N GLY A 665 9.23 32.22 3.89
CA GLY A 665 10.14 33.13 3.22
C GLY A 665 9.44 33.91 2.11
N ALA A 666 8.63 33.21 1.29
CA ALA A 666 7.87 33.82 0.18
C ALA A 666 6.87 34.86 0.71
N ALA A 667 6.13 34.51 1.76
CA ALA A 667 5.19 35.41 2.42
C ALA A 667 5.87 36.70 2.92
N ILE A 668 7.03 36.57 3.58
CA ILE A 668 7.79 37.73 4.09
C ILE A 668 8.30 38.62 2.96
N ARG A 669 8.83 38.07 1.85
CA ARG A 669 9.30 38.86 0.70
C ARG A 669 8.17 39.57 -0.03
N LEU A 670 7.00 38.95 -0.07
CA LEU A 670 5.76 39.54 -0.59
C LEU A 670 5.14 40.58 0.36
N LYS A 671 5.74 40.80 1.54
CA LYS A 671 5.26 41.72 2.58
C LYS A 671 3.84 41.38 3.07
N LYS A 672 3.54 40.08 3.14
CA LYS A 672 2.36 39.57 3.85
C LYS A 672 2.48 39.86 5.34
N ASP A 673 1.39 39.69 6.08
CA ASP A 673 1.40 39.93 7.52
C ASP A 673 2.36 38.94 8.22
N PRO A 674 3.28 39.40 9.10
CA PRO A 674 4.21 38.51 9.78
C PRO A 674 3.54 37.43 10.63
N SER A 675 2.33 37.67 11.15
CA SER A 675 1.59 36.65 11.90
C SER A 675 1.06 35.53 11.00
N GLU A 676 0.71 35.86 9.75
CA GLU A 676 0.32 34.88 8.74
C GLU A 676 1.51 34.00 8.34
N ALA A 677 2.67 34.61 8.08
CA ALA A 677 3.92 33.90 7.77
C ALA A 677 4.32 32.95 8.92
N LEU A 678 4.18 33.40 10.16
CA LEU A 678 4.45 32.60 11.34
C LEU A 678 3.45 31.44 11.52
N ALA A 679 2.17 31.67 11.23
CA ALA A 679 1.15 30.62 11.25
C ALA A 679 1.43 29.53 10.21
N ILE A 680 1.87 29.90 9.00
CA ILE A 680 2.33 28.96 7.96
C ILE A 680 3.49 28.11 8.49
N LEU A 681 4.47 28.75 9.12
CA LEU A 681 5.66 28.06 9.64
C LEU A 681 5.31 27.04 10.72
N GLU A 682 4.42 27.39 11.66
CA GLU A 682 3.98 26.52 12.75
C GLU A 682 3.01 25.43 12.28
N GLN A 683 2.29 25.63 11.17
CA GLN A 683 1.40 24.61 10.57
C GLN A 683 2.17 23.47 9.91
N GLY A 684 3.33 23.76 9.31
CA GLY A 684 4.12 22.80 8.56
C GLY A 684 5.38 22.27 9.26
N ARG A 685 5.60 22.60 10.54
CA ARG A 685 6.80 22.17 11.32
C ARG A 685 6.43 21.68 12.71
N GLY A 686 7.31 20.87 13.30
CA GLY A 686 7.16 20.37 14.66
C GLY A 686 5.85 19.60 14.85
N ILE A 687 5.41 18.88 13.82
CA ILE A 687 4.10 18.22 13.78
C ILE A 687 4.08 17.03 14.74
N LEU A 688 5.21 16.34 14.91
CA LEU A 688 5.36 15.24 15.87
C LEU A 688 5.29 15.76 17.31
N GLY A 689 6.00 16.85 17.60
CA GLY A 689 5.98 17.48 18.92
C GLY A 689 4.60 18.04 19.27
N SER A 690 4.00 18.80 18.36
CA SER A 690 2.67 19.39 18.57
C SER A 690 1.56 18.34 18.76
N SER A 691 1.63 17.22 18.04
CA SER A 691 0.71 16.10 18.20
C SER A 691 0.86 15.40 19.57
N LEU A 692 2.09 15.28 20.09
CA LEU A 692 2.31 14.74 21.43
C LEU A 692 1.80 15.71 22.50
N ASP A 693 2.04 17.01 22.33
CA ASP A 693 1.52 18.06 23.21
C ASP A 693 -0.01 18.08 23.22
N ASP A 694 -0.67 17.88 22.06
CA ASP A 694 -2.14 17.78 21.96
C ASP A 694 -2.68 16.63 22.81
N ILE A 695 -2.10 15.44 22.67
CA ILE A 695 -2.49 14.24 23.43
C ILE A 695 -2.27 14.48 24.93
N ARG A 696 -1.19 15.18 25.30
CA ARG A 696 -0.77 15.39 26.70
C ARG A 696 -1.32 16.67 27.34
N THR A 697 -2.15 17.44 26.63
CA THR A 697 -2.66 18.72 27.14
C THR A 697 -3.47 18.55 28.43
N ASP A 698 -3.27 19.46 29.38
CA ASP A 698 -4.06 19.53 30.61
C ASP A 698 -5.50 19.99 30.27
N ILE A 699 -6.48 19.13 30.56
CA ILE A 699 -7.89 19.35 30.26
C ILE A 699 -8.70 19.81 31.49
N LYS A 700 -8.08 20.24 32.59
CA LYS A 700 -8.79 20.74 33.78
C LYS A 700 -9.82 21.82 33.46
N GLU A 701 -9.50 22.71 32.52
CA GLU A 701 -10.41 23.78 32.07
C GLU A 701 -11.63 23.21 31.33
N LEU A 702 -11.49 22.09 30.60
CA LEU A 702 -12.59 21.37 29.93
C LEU A 702 -13.41 20.52 30.92
N GLN A 703 -12.76 20.00 31.96
CA GLN A 703 -13.34 19.05 32.91
C GLN A 703 -14.48 19.64 33.76
N GLN A 704 -14.41 20.92 34.10
CA GLN A 704 -15.47 21.61 34.85
C GLN A 704 -16.75 21.86 34.02
N PRO A 705 -16.69 22.52 32.85
CA PRO A 705 -17.87 22.82 32.06
C PRO A 705 -18.40 21.62 31.25
N PHE A 706 -17.53 20.69 30.82
CA PHE A 706 -17.89 19.58 29.92
C PHE A 706 -17.26 18.23 30.35
N PRO A 707 -17.69 17.65 31.49
CA PRO A 707 -17.05 16.45 32.07
C PRO A 707 -17.13 15.21 31.17
N GLN A 708 -18.20 15.05 30.40
CA GLN A 708 -18.36 13.92 29.47
C GLN A 708 -17.37 13.97 28.30
N LEU A 709 -17.11 15.17 27.77
CA LEU A 709 -16.10 15.36 26.72
C LEU A 709 -14.69 15.14 27.28
N ALA A 710 -14.43 15.61 28.50
CA ALA A 710 -13.17 15.36 29.19
C ALA A 710 -12.92 13.86 29.46
N GLU A 711 -13.94 13.09 29.87
CA GLU A 711 -13.81 11.64 30.08
C GLU A 711 -13.51 10.91 28.76
N ARG A 712 -14.23 11.26 27.69
CA ARG A 712 -14.01 10.68 26.37
C ARG A 712 -12.62 11.05 25.81
N PHE A 713 -12.15 12.27 26.06
CA PHE A 713 -10.79 12.70 25.74
C PHE A 713 -9.74 11.88 26.48
N MET A 714 -9.90 11.67 27.80
CA MET A 714 -8.96 10.86 28.59
C MET A 714 -8.92 9.40 28.11
N ARG A 715 -10.07 8.81 27.79
CA ARG A 715 -10.14 7.42 27.30
C ARG A 715 -9.41 7.26 25.97
N LEU A 716 -9.72 8.11 24.99
CA LEU A 716 -9.07 8.05 23.68
C LEU A 716 -7.57 8.38 23.77
N ARG A 717 -7.18 9.28 24.68
CA ARG A 717 -5.78 9.53 25.01
C ARG A 717 -5.06 8.28 25.53
N GLU A 718 -5.65 7.55 26.48
CA GLU A 718 -5.08 6.31 27.02
C GLU A 718 -4.92 5.23 25.94
N GLU A 719 -5.87 5.15 25.00
CA GLU A 719 -5.79 4.23 23.86
C GLU A 719 -4.73 4.66 22.81
N LEU A 720 -4.43 5.96 22.71
CA LEU A 720 -3.43 6.54 21.81
C LEU A 720 -2.02 6.58 22.38
N GLU A 721 -1.85 6.59 23.70
CA GLU A 721 -0.53 6.60 24.35
C GLU A 721 0.19 5.24 24.19
N PRO A 722 1.52 5.24 23.92
CA PRO A 722 2.29 4.00 23.89
C PRO A 722 2.30 3.36 25.29
N SER A 723 1.66 2.20 25.45
CA SER A 723 1.57 1.56 26.77
C SER A 723 2.95 1.21 27.32
N THR A 724 3.33 1.81 28.45
CA THR A 724 4.52 1.42 29.21
C THR A 724 4.22 0.16 30.02
N GLY A 725 4.62 -1.00 29.50
CA GLY A 725 4.76 -2.25 30.27
C GLY A 725 3.45 -3.00 30.60
N SER A 726 3.23 -4.10 29.89
CA SER A 726 2.53 -5.28 30.42
C SER A 726 3.20 -6.52 29.86
N HIS A 727 3.55 -7.45 30.74
CA HIS A 727 4.09 -8.76 30.39
C HIS A 727 3.08 -9.59 29.57
N PHE A 728 3.62 -10.31 28.58
CA PHE A 728 3.10 -11.53 27.93
C PHE A 728 1.59 -11.80 27.91
N SER A 729 1.01 -11.67 26.70
CA SER A 729 0.11 -12.66 26.12
C SER A 729 0.25 -12.60 24.60
N ASP A 730 0.53 -13.73 23.95
CA ASP A 730 0.53 -13.94 22.48
C ASP A 730 -0.87 -13.75 21.83
N GLU A 731 -1.78 -13.04 22.49
CA GLU A 731 -3.04 -12.60 21.89
C GLU A 731 -2.78 -11.35 21.03
N LEU A 732 -2.30 -11.63 19.81
CA LEU A 732 -2.33 -10.84 18.57
C LEU A 732 -2.06 -9.33 18.71
N ASP A 733 -0.83 -8.92 18.41
CA ASP A 733 -0.43 -7.53 18.11
C ASP A 733 -1.39 -6.81 17.12
N GLU A 734 -2.11 -7.57 16.30
CA GLU A 734 -3.12 -7.11 15.33
C GLU A 734 -4.30 -6.32 15.95
N ASP A 735 -4.79 -6.72 17.13
CA ASP A 735 -5.96 -6.09 17.76
C ASP A 735 -5.60 -4.74 18.42
N ARG A 736 -4.33 -4.59 18.81
CA ARG A 736 -3.81 -3.36 19.42
C ARG A 736 -3.61 -2.25 18.39
N GLY A 737 -3.09 -2.59 17.21
CA GLY A 737 -2.94 -1.65 16.10
C GLY A 737 -4.27 -1.15 15.54
N LEU A 738 -5.30 -2.01 15.51
CA LEU A 738 -6.67 -1.61 15.12
C LEU A 738 -7.32 -0.71 16.17
N ARG A 739 -7.25 -1.06 17.46
CA ARG A 739 -7.79 -0.22 18.55
C ARG A 739 -7.19 1.18 18.56
N ARG A 740 -5.86 1.30 18.44
CA ARG A 740 -5.17 2.59 18.40
C ARG A 740 -5.58 3.46 17.20
N ARG A 741 -5.91 2.84 16.06
CA ARG A 741 -6.43 3.52 14.87
C ARG A 741 -7.82 4.07 15.07
N ASN A 742 -8.74 3.24 15.56
CA ASN A 742 -10.09 3.70 15.90
C ASN A 742 -10.04 4.83 16.94
N ALA A 743 -9.13 4.75 17.90
CA ALA A 743 -8.95 5.82 18.89
C ALA A 743 -8.51 7.15 18.25
N ALA A 744 -7.67 7.13 17.21
CA ALA A 744 -7.17 8.33 16.54
C ALA A 744 -8.27 9.07 15.78
N GLU A 745 -9.07 8.34 14.99
CA GLU A 745 -10.18 8.92 14.21
C GLU A 745 -11.26 9.48 15.13
N ASN A 746 -11.64 8.70 16.16
CA ASN A 746 -12.58 9.17 17.18
C ASN A 746 -12.04 10.40 17.96
N PHE A 747 -10.71 10.57 18.04
CA PHE A 747 -10.10 11.73 18.71
C PHE A 747 -10.25 13.00 17.87
N ASP A 748 -10.07 12.95 16.56
CA ASP A 748 -10.31 14.11 15.68
C ASP A 748 -11.77 14.57 15.71
N ASP A 749 -12.71 13.63 15.61
CA ASP A 749 -14.15 13.92 15.74
C ASP A 749 -14.47 14.57 17.10
N LEU A 750 -13.82 14.08 18.17
CA LEU A 750 -13.96 14.65 19.51
C LEU A 750 -13.40 16.08 19.59
N LEU A 751 -12.25 16.37 18.97
CA LEU A 751 -11.70 17.73 18.94
C LEU A 751 -12.66 18.70 18.25
N ASP A 752 -13.27 18.29 17.14
CA ASP A 752 -14.27 19.10 16.44
C ASP A 752 -15.55 19.29 17.25
N GLU A 753 -15.94 18.30 18.05
CA GLU A 753 -17.05 18.43 19.00
C GLU A 753 -16.72 19.42 20.14
N ILE A 754 -15.49 19.39 20.66
CA ILE A 754 -15.01 20.32 21.70
C ILE A 754 -14.94 21.75 21.15
N ARG A 755 -14.40 21.95 19.94
CA ARG A 755 -14.27 23.28 19.31
C ARG A 755 -15.61 23.96 19.01
N LYS A 756 -16.71 23.20 18.94
CA LYS A 756 -18.07 23.74 18.81
C LYS A 756 -18.64 24.27 20.15
N LYS A 757 -17.93 24.11 21.28
CA LYS A 757 -18.39 24.58 22.60
C LYS A 757 -17.91 26.02 22.88
N PRO A 758 -18.73 26.86 23.52
CA PRO A 758 -18.34 28.23 23.86
C PRO A 758 -17.10 28.28 24.76
N GLY A 759 -16.10 29.08 24.38
CA GLY A 759 -14.83 29.23 25.10
C GLY A 759 -13.77 28.18 24.77
N PHE A 760 -14.06 27.24 23.86
CA PHE A 760 -13.15 26.19 23.39
C PHE A 760 -12.93 26.24 21.87
N GLU A 761 -13.31 27.33 21.21
CA GLU A 761 -13.24 27.49 19.76
C GLU A 761 -11.82 27.27 19.20
N ASP A 762 -10.81 27.67 19.98
CA ASP A 762 -9.39 27.52 19.65
C ASP A 762 -8.75 26.30 20.34
N PHE A 763 -9.53 25.38 20.92
CA PHE A 763 -9.00 24.24 21.67
C PHE A 763 -8.14 23.35 20.76
N LEU A 764 -6.84 23.25 21.09
CA LEU A 764 -5.82 22.57 20.31
C LEU A 764 -5.80 23.02 18.82
N GLY A 765 -6.21 24.26 18.55
CA GLY A 765 -6.16 24.89 17.23
C GLY A 765 -4.85 25.63 16.95
N PRO A 766 -4.74 26.30 15.78
CA PRO A 766 -3.65 27.22 15.48
C PRO A 766 -3.55 28.35 16.52
N LEU A 767 -2.33 28.87 16.76
CA LEU A 767 -2.14 29.98 17.69
C LEU A 767 -2.77 31.27 17.17
N THR A 768 -3.55 31.96 18.01
CA THR A 768 -4.07 33.28 17.66
C THR A 768 -2.99 34.37 17.80
N THR A 769 -3.14 35.48 17.09
CA THR A 769 -2.20 36.63 17.19
C THR A 769 -2.03 37.12 18.63
N ASP A 770 -3.08 37.03 19.45
CA ASP A 770 -3.03 37.40 20.87
C ASP A 770 -2.20 36.41 21.69
N GLN A 771 -2.34 35.10 21.44
CA GLN A 771 -1.51 34.08 22.08
C GLN A 771 -0.03 34.23 21.67
N ILE A 772 0.25 34.54 20.40
CA ILE A 772 1.59 34.81 19.87
C ILE A 772 2.22 36.00 20.60
N ARG A 773 1.50 37.13 20.73
CA ARG A 773 2.00 38.33 21.43
C ARG A 773 2.15 38.12 22.94
N ALA A 774 1.21 37.39 23.56
CA ALA A 774 1.30 37.03 24.98
C ALA A 774 2.54 36.16 25.26
N ALA A 775 2.97 35.36 24.29
CA ALA A 775 4.23 34.63 24.36
C ALA A 775 5.48 35.55 24.33
N ALA A 776 5.39 36.86 24.12
CA ALA A 776 6.53 37.76 24.30
C ALA A 776 6.56 38.43 25.69
N ALA A 777 5.72 37.99 26.65
CA ALA A 777 5.60 38.63 27.97
C ALA A 777 6.89 38.63 28.81
N TYR A 778 7.78 37.65 28.62
CA TYR A 778 9.04 37.51 29.36
C TYR A 778 10.26 38.04 28.60
N GLY A 779 10.05 38.59 27.40
CA GLY A 779 11.07 39.14 26.51
C GLY A 779 10.80 38.78 25.05
N PRO A 780 11.51 39.40 24.10
CA PRO A 780 11.28 39.20 22.67
C PRO A 780 11.60 37.77 22.24
N ILE A 781 10.79 37.27 21.30
CA ILE A 781 11.04 36.01 20.61
C ILE A 781 11.49 36.34 19.18
N VAL A 782 12.56 35.71 18.74
CA VAL A 782 13.12 35.86 17.41
C VAL A 782 13.08 34.51 16.70
N VAL A 783 12.27 34.43 15.66
CA VAL A 783 12.22 33.29 14.74
C VAL A 783 13.14 33.59 13.57
N ILE A 784 14.07 32.70 13.26
CA ILE A 784 15.00 32.86 12.13
C ILE A 784 14.71 31.77 11.10
N ASN A 785 14.08 32.19 10.01
CA ASN A 785 13.68 31.33 8.91
C ASN A 785 14.82 31.21 7.88
N SER A 786 15.13 29.98 7.43
CA SER A 786 16.09 29.70 6.36
C SER A 786 15.38 28.94 5.24
N SER A 787 15.50 29.41 4.01
CA SER A 787 14.92 28.76 2.82
C SER A 787 15.84 28.96 1.61
N TRP A 788 15.53 28.31 0.49
CA TRP A 788 16.26 28.48 -0.78
C TRP A 788 16.37 29.93 -1.28
N MET A 789 15.57 30.85 -0.73
CA MET A 789 15.59 32.28 -1.07
C MET A 789 16.49 33.11 -0.16
N GLY A 790 17.17 32.50 0.81
CA GLY A 790 17.95 33.14 1.87
C GLY A 790 17.27 33.10 3.24
N CYS A 791 17.63 34.05 4.11
CA CYS A 791 17.18 34.07 5.50
C CYS A 791 16.25 35.25 5.84
N GLU A 792 15.28 34.99 6.71
CA GLU A 792 14.34 35.99 7.25
C GLU A 792 14.27 35.93 8.77
N GLY A 793 13.95 37.06 9.40
CA GLY A 793 13.70 37.15 10.83
C GLY A 793 12.26 37.59 11.08
N ILE A 794 11.56 36.92 12.01
CA ILE A 794 10.31 37.39 12.60
C ILE A 794 10.60 37.74 14.06
N VAL A 795 10.38 39.00 14.44
CA VAL A 795 10.58 39.51 15.80
C VAL A 795 9.20 39.74 16.43
N ILE A 796 8.96 39.04 17.54
CA ILE A 796 7.71 39.06 18.29
C ILE A 796 7.97 39.82 19.60
N GLU A 797 7.29 40.96 19.74
CA GLU A 797 7.21 41.75 20.96
C GLU A 797 5.77 41.76 21.48
N ARG A 798 5.57 42.17 22.73
CA ARG A 798 4.23 42.17 23.36
C ARG A 798 3.20 43.00 22.59
N GLU A 799 3.65 44.09 21.97
CA GLU A 799 2.77 45.04 21.28
C GLU A 799 2.76 44.87 19.75
N ARG A 800 3.79 44.25 19.16
CA ARG A 800 3.95 44.17 17.71
C ARG A 800 4.70 42.92 17.25
N ILE A 801 4.41 42.50 16.02
CA ILE A 801 5.16 41.46 15.31
C ILE A 801 5.74 42.13 14.06
N THR A 802 7.04 41.96 13.84
CA THR A 802 7.74 42.57 12.69
C THR A 802 8.57 41.53 11.98
N SER A 803 8.83 41.73 10.69
CA SER A 803 9.68 40.85 9.89
C SER A 803 10.81 41.63 9.22
N MET A 804 11.92 40.94 8.94
CA MET A 804 13.09 41.47 8.26
C MET A 804 13.70 40.41 7.32
N VAL A 805 14.34 40.87 6.24
CA VAL A 805 15.03 40.02 5.26
C VAL A 805 16.53 40.29 5.34
N PHE A 806 17.33 39.25 5.55
CA PHE A 806 18.79 39.34 5.63
C PHE A 806 19.38 39.21 4.22
N LYS A 807 19.53 40.34 3.52
CA LYS A 807 19.95 40.38 2.09
C LYS A 807 21.38 39.92 1.83
N ASP A 808 22.23 39.97 2.86
CA ASP A 808 23.66 39.68 2.76
C ASP A 808 23.97 38.19 3.02
N LEU A 809 22.95 37.33 3.00
CA LEU A 809 23.05 35.91 3.33
C LEU A 809 22.23 35.07 2.34
N ASP A 810 22.94 34.39 1.45
CA ASP A 810 22.36 33.39 0.55
C ASP A 810 22.40 31.98 1.19
N ASP A 811 21.39 31.16 0.89
CA ASP A 811 21.26 29.81 1.46
C ASP A 811 22.38 28.88 0.96
N GLY A 812 22.84 29.07 -0.28
CA GLY A 812 23.97 28.32 -0.84
C GLY A 812 25.28 28.57 -0.07
N GLU A 813 25.58 29.84 0.24
CA GLU A 813 26.76 30.20 1.05
C GLU A 813 26.64 29.68 2.49
N LEU A 814 25.43 29.67 3.05
CA LEU A 814 25.17 29.08 4.37
C LEU A 814 25.41 27.56 4.37
N MET A 815 24.90 26.83 3.37
CA MET A 815 25.06 25.37 3.27
C MET A 815 26.51 24.97 3.02
N GLU A 816 27.21 25.59 2.06
CA GLU A 816 28.62 25.29 1.76
C GLU A 816 29.49 25.49 3.00
N ARG A 817 29.25 26.56 3.77
CA ARG A 817 29.98 26.84 5.00
C ARG A 817 29.57 25.94 6.17
N ALA A 818 28.31 25.48 6.21
CA ALA A 818 27.83 24.53 7.22
C ALA A 818 28.40 23.11 7.02
N GLU A 819 28.66 22.71 5.78
CA GLU A 819 29.26 21.41 5.43
C GLU A 819 30.79 21.42 5.52
N GLY A 820 31.44 22.56 5.26
CA GLY A 820 32.89 22.69 5.14
C GLY A 820 33.68 23.07 6.41
N PHE A 821 33.04 23.50 7.51
CA PHE A 821 33.73 24.07 8.69
C PHE A 821 33.30 23.49 10.04
N ASP A 822 34.20 23.56 11.05
CA ASP A 822 33.84 23.38 12.46
C ASP A 822 32.93 24.54 12.90
N LEU A 823 31.68 24.22 13.25
CA LEU A 823 30.57 25.18 13.48
C LEU A 823 30.85 26.21 14.60
N GLY A 824 31.90 26.01 15.40
CA GLY A 824 32.35 26.91 16.47
C GLY A 824 33.57 27.77 16.13
N THR A 825 34.02 27.86 14.87
CA THR A 825 35.17 28.71 14.53
C THR A 825 34.86 30.21 14.74
N PRO A 826 35.81 31.02 15.26
CA PRO A 826 35.59 32.45 15.46
C PRO A 826 35.16 33.19 14.20
N ASP A 827 35.69 32.83 13.03
CA ASP A 827 35.38 33.50 11.77
C ASP A 827 33.92 33.27 11.34
N MET A 828 33.37 32.08 11.61
CA MET A 828 31.95 31.78 11.42
C MET A 828 31.06 32.57 12.40
N LEU A 829 31.45 32.65 13.67
CA LEU A 829 30.71 33.39 14.70
C LEU A 829 30.67 34.90 14.38
N GLU A 830 31.75 35.44 13.82
CA GLU A 830 31.87 36.84 13.40
C GLU A 830 30.99 37.14 12.18
N TRP A 831 31.00 36.27 11.17
CA TRP A 831 30.19 36.43 9.96
C TRP A 831 28.68 36.40 10.26
N LEU A 832 28.19 35.37 10.95
CA LEU A 832 26.77 35.25 11.30
C LEU A 832 26.30 36.34 12.27
N TRP A 833 27.21 36.87 13.09
CA TRP A 833 26.94 38.07 13.88
C TRP A 833 26.67 39.29 13.01
N ASP A 834 27.56 39.57 12.04
CA ASP A 834 27.44 40.75 11.17
C ASP A 834 26.24 40.65 10.22
N THR A 835 25.86 39.44 9.80
CA THR A 835 24.75 39.23 8.84
C THR A 835 23.38 39.09 9.51
N ILE A 836 23.29 38.43 10.68
CA ILE A 836 22.01 38.09 11.33
C ILE A 836 21.84 38.82 12.66
N THR A 837 22.58 38.41 13.70
CA THR A 837 22.19 38.72 15.08
C THR A 837 22.47 40.17 15.49
N SER A 838 23.47 40.83 14.90
CA SER A 838 23.70 42.27 15.13
C SER A 838 22.48 43.10 14.71
N ARG A 839 21.91 42.82 13.52
CA ARG A 839 20.74 43.52 12.97
C ARG A 839 19.49 43.26 13.80
N VAL A 840 19.29 42.02 14.24
CA VAL A 840 18.18 41.66 15.14
C VAL A 840 18.28 42.43 16.45
N LEU A 841 19.45 42.42 17.09
CA LEU A 841 19.64 43.10 18.37
C LEU A 841 19.56 44.63 18.24
N GLU A 842 20.01 45.20 17.11
CA GLU A 842 19.80 46.61 16.79
C GLU A 842 18.31 46.97 16.64
N ALA A 843 17.53 46.12 15.96
CA ALA A 843 16.08 46.30 15.83
C ALA A 843 15.33 46.21 17.18
N LEU A 844 15.84 45.39 18.11
CA LEU A 844 15.35 45.27 19.48
C LEU A 844 15.85 46.39 20.42
N GLY A 845 16.81 47.21 19.98
CA GLY A 845 17.43 48.25 20.81
C GLY A 845 18.49 47.74 21.79
N PHE A 846 18.92 46.49 21.68
CA PHE A 846 19.99 45.89 22.48
C PHE A 846 21.33 46.12 21.78
N THR A 847 21.88 47.34 21.88
CA THR A 847 23.09 47.75 21.16
C THR A 847 24.37 47.71 22.00
N GLU A 848 24.25 47.76 23.32
CA GLU A 848 25.37 47.85 24.26
C GLU A 848 25.24 46.82 25.39
N THR A 849 26.34 46.56 26.08
CA THR A 849 26.34 45.68 27.25
C THR A 849 25.61 46.34 28.43
N PRO A 850 24.64 45.65 29.06
CA PRO A 850 23.93 46.17 30.23
C PRO A 850 24.90 46.61 31.33
N PRO A 851 24.76 47.82 31.92
CA PRO A 851 25.57 48.27 33.04
C PRO A 851 25.46 47.35 34.25
N ASN A 852 26.54 47.25 35.04
CA ASN A 852 26.51 46.55 36.31
C ASN A 852 25.37 47.12 37.18
N GLN A 853 24.43 46.25 37.61
CA GLN A 853 23.20 46.52 38.39
C GLN A 853 21.88 46.61 37.60
N GLN A 854 21.88 46.65 36.26
CA GLN A 854 20.64 46.47 35.49
C GLN A 854 20.31 44.99 35.25
N GLU A 855 19.02 44.67 35.18
CA GLU A 855 18.58 43.36 34.71
C GLU A 855 18.95 43.17 33.25
N TRP A 856 19.53 42.02 32.94
CA TRP A 856 19.88 41.65 31.59
C TRP A 856 18.61 41.37 30.77
N PRO A 857 18.49 41.91 29.55
CA PRO A 857 17.40 41.54 28.67
C PRO A 857 17.53 40.06 28.25
N HIS A 858 16.40 39.39 28.05
CA HIS A 858 16.32 37.99 27.68
C HIS A 858 15.68 37.86 26.29
N ALA A 859 16.34 37.16 25.37
CA ALA A 859 15.82 36.82 24.05
C ALA A 859 15.63 35.30 23.89
N TRP A 860 14.52 34.90 23.26
CA TRP A 860 14.27 33.53 22.84
C TRP A 860 14.52 33.36 21.35
N TRP A 861 15.26 32.33 20.98
CA TRP A 861 15.64 32.02 19.61
C TRP A 861 14.92 30.77 19.12
N ILE A 862 14.25 30.88 17.97
CA ILE A 862 13.60 29.77 17.28
C ILE A 862 14.22 29.68 15.87
N PRO A 863 15.36 28.99 15.73
CA PRO A 863 15.97 28.78 14.41
C PRO A 863 15.19 27.72 13.61
N THR A 864 15.37 27.74 12.29
CA THR A 864 14.81 26.76 11.36
C THR A 864 15.88 26.27 10.39
N GLY A 865 15.65 25.11 9.77
CA GLY A 865 16.58 24.58 8.77
C GLY A 865 18.02 24.48 9.29
N PRO A 866 19.03 24.69 8.43
CA PRO A 866 20.44 24.58 8.82
C PRO A 866 20.85 25.49 9.99
N LEU A 867 20.16 26.63 10.18
CA LEU A 867 20.43 27.56 11.27
C LEU A 867 20.21 26.95 12.67
N SER A 868 19.44 25.87 12.76
CA SER A 868 19.21 25.12 14.01
C SER A 868 20.48 24.47 14.55
N ARG A 869 21.52 24.32 13.71
CA ARG A 869 22.84 23.78 14.09
C ARG A 869 23.77 24.83 14.70
N PHE A 870 23.44 26.12 14.56
CA PHE A 870 24.35 27.20 14.92
C PHE A 870 24.10 27.75 16.33
N PRO A 871 25.16 28.12 17.05
CA PRO A 871 25.09 28.64 18.40
C PRO A 871 24.71 30.14 18.41
N LEU A 872 23.47 30.48 18.02
CA LEU A 872 23.00 31.89 17.97
C LEU A 872 23.40 32.74 19.18
N HIS A 873 23.36 32.18 20.39
CA HIS A 873 23.76 32.83 21.65
C HIS A 873 25.25 33.23 21.73
N ALA A 874 26.12 32.54 20.98
CA ALA A 874 27.57 32.75 20.97
C ALA A 874 28.07 33.57 19.77
N LEU A 875 27.20 33.96 18.84
CA LEU A 875 27.60 34.77 17.69
C LEU A 875 28.17 36.12 18.14
N GLY A 876 29.32 36.52 17.60
CA GLY A 876 29.96 37.77 17.97
C GLY A 876 31.43 37.90 17.61
N ARG A 877 31.93 39.13 17.68
CA ARG A 877 33.34 39.50 17.51
C ARG A 877 34.12 39.40 18.81
N HIS A 878 34.30 38.18 19.29
CA HIS A 878 34.93 37.90 20.59
C HIS A 878 36.39 38.38 20.69
N ARG A 879 37.14 38.30 19.58
CA ARG A 879 38.55 38.68 19.52
C ARG A 879 38.77 40.19 19.74
N GLU A 880 37.78 41.02 19.44
CA GLU A 880 37.86 42.48 19.60
C GLU A 880 37.65 42.93 21.05
N ARG A 881 37.02 42.10 21.89
CA ARG A 881 36.56 42.47 23.26
C ARG A 881 35.73 43.76 23.30
N SER A 882 34.98 44.02 22.23
CA SER A 882 34.19 45.25 22.03
C SER A 882 32.78 45.18 22.62
N GLY A 883 32.40 44.06 23.25
CA GLY A 883 31.01 43.79 23.67
C GLY A 883 30.05 43.53 22.49
N ARG A 884 30.59 43.34 21.28
CA ARG A 884 29.84 43.01 20.07
C ARG A 884 29.63 41.51 19.93
N ALA A 885 28.89 40.93 20.87
CA ALA A 885 28.46 39.54 20.82
C ALA A 885 27.06 39.40 21.44
N VAL A 886 26.30 38.39 21.03
CA VAL A 886 24.95 38.14 21.55
C VAL A 886 24.99 37.97 23.07
N MET A 887 25.92 37.15 23.57
CA MET A 887 26.12 36.93 25.01
C MET A 887 26.61 38.17 25.78
N ASP A 888 27.03 39.24 25.11
CA ASP A 888 27.40 40.49 25.78
C ASP A 888 26.24 41.50 25.80
N ARG A 889 25.09 41.16 25.21
CA ARG A 889 23.91 42.04 25.13
C ARG A 889 22.65 41.44 25.71
N VAL A 890 22.43 40.12 25.56
CA VAL A 890 21.23 39.43 26.01
C VAL A 890 21.55 38.07 26.64
N ILE A 891 20.71 37.64 27.58
CA ILE A 891 20.60 36.24 27.97
C ILE A 891 19.81 35.52 26.87
N SER A 892 20.28 34.36 26.44
CA SER A 892 19.68 33.61 25.33
C SER A 892 19.03 32.32 25.82
N SER A 893 17.89 31.97 25.23
CA SER A 893 17.25 30.67 25.38
C SER A 893 16.65 30.23 24.06
N TYR A 894 16.44 28.93 23.89
CA TYR A 894 15.95 28.34 22.65
C TYR A 894 14.60 27.67 22.87
N SER A 895 13.85 27.54 21.79
CA SER A 895 12.64 26.72 21.74
C SER A 895 12.52 26.07 20.35
N PRO A 896 12.03 24.83 20.23
CA PRO A 896 11.89 24.17 18.93
C PRO A 896 10.80 24.82 18.05
N SER A 897 9.77 25.39 18.67
CA SER A 897 8.67 26.09 18.00
C SER A 897 8.01 27.11 18.92
N LEU A 898 7.27 28.06 18.35
CA LEU A 898 6.53 29.02 19.15
C LEU A 898 5.42 28.31 19.94
N ARG A 899 4.80 27.30 19.35
CA ARG A 899 3.76 26.51 20.01
C ARG A 899 4.27 25.77 21.23
N ALA A 900 5.46 25.17 21.16
CA ALA A 900 6.11 24.56 22.33
C ALA A 900 6.34 25.61 23.43
N LEU A 901 6.84 26.80 23.07
CA LEU A 901 7.06 27.90 24.00
C LEU A 901 5.78 28.36 24.71
N VAL A 902 4.69 28.52 23.96
CA VAL A 902 3.37 28.90 24.50
C VAL A 902 2.84 27.81 25.44
N HIS A 903 2.94 26.55 25.03
CA HIS A 903 2.47 25.41 25.82
C HIS A 903 3.19 25.31 27.17
N GLY A 904 4.52 25.35 27.17
CA GLY A 904 5.31 25.28 28.40
C GLY A 904 5.07 26.44 29.36
N ARG A 905 4.71 27.63 28.85
CA ARG A 905 4.33 28.77 29.69
C ARG A 905 2.95 28.63 30.35
N ARG A 906 2.02 27.92 29.73
CA ARG A 906 0.68 27.64 30.30
C ARG A 906 0.75 26.65 31.47
N GLN A 907 1.65 25.68 31.41
CA GLN A 907 1.81 24.62 32.43
C GLN A 907 2.53 25.07 33.72
N ARG A 908 2.74 26.36 33.96
CA ARG A 908 3.48 26.90 35.12
C ARG A 908 2.86 26.65 36.50
N VAL A 909 1.75 25.92 36.62
CA VAL A 909 1.08 25.65 37.90
C VAL A 909 1.85 24.58 38.69
N VAL A 910 2.69 25.03 39.62
CA VAL A 910 3.52 24.19 40.48
C VAL A 910 2.67 23.50 41.55
N THR A 911 2.52 22.17 41.45
CA THR A 911 2.22 21.30 42.61
C THR A 911 3.50 21.00 43.38
N ALA A 912 3.38 20.47 44.61
CA ALA A 912 4.53 20.03 45.40
C ALA A 912 5.25 18.87 44.67
N GLY A 913 6.19 19.25 43.79
CA GLY A 913 6.89 18.31 42.93
C GLY A 913 7.92 17.47 43.66
N PRO A 914 8.50 16.47 42.97
CA PRO A 914 9.55 15.61 43.50
C PRO A 914 10.73 16.40 44.09
N THR A 915 11.48 15.79 45.02
CA THR A 915 12.62 16.41 45.72
C THR A 915 13.94 15.68 45.48
N GLU A 916 14.01 14.82 44.45
CA GLU A 916 15.18 13.99 44.16
C GLU A 916 15.97 14.54 42.96
N ALA A 917 17.30 14.43 43.00
CA ALA A 917 18.19 14.70 41.88
C ALA A 917 18.79 13.38 41.39
N LEU A 918 18.36 12.90 40.23
CA LEU A 918 18.92 11.72 39.58
C LEU A 918 20.25 12.09 38.91
N LEU A 919 21.35 11.56 39.43
CA LEU A 919 22.71 11.87 38.97
C LEU A 919 23.37 10.62 38.39
N ILE A 920 23.73 10.66 37.11
CA ILE A 920 24.35 9.55 36.38
C ILE A 920 25.75 9.96 35.91
N ASP A 921 26.78 9.29 36.42
CA ASP A 921 28.12 9.31 35.85
C ASP A 921 28.32 8.10 34.93
N ALA A 922 28.56 8.33 33.64
CA ALA A 922 28.95 7.31 32.67
C ALA A 922 30.47 7.42 32.39
N GLU A 923 31.28 7.30 33.45
CA GLU A 923 32.75 7.38 33.37
C GLU A 923 33.35 6.28 32.48
N HIS A 924 32.74 5.09 32.53
CA HIS A 924 33.11 3.91 31.74
C HIS A 924 31.93 3.47 30.89
N THR A 925 32.07 3.55 29.57
CA THR A 925 31.08 3.08 28.59
C THR A 925 31.80 2.14 27.62
N GLU A 926 31.24 0.96 27.36
CA GLU A 926 31.85 0.01 26.42
C GLU A 926 32.05 0.66 25.04
N ASN A 927 33.18 0.37 24.37
CA ASN A 927 33.54 0.91 23.05
C ASN A 927 33.68 2.45 22.95
N HIS A 928 33.71 3.18 24.07
CA HIS A 928 33.91 4.63 24.10
C HIS A 928 35.14 5.05 24.94
N PRO A 929 35.72 6.24 24.68
CA PRO A 929 36.83 6.78 25.49
C PRO A 929 36.41 7.02 26.94
N HIS A 930 37.33 6.75 27.87
CA HIS A 930 37.14 6.98 29.31
C HIS A 930 36.99 8.48 29.63
N LEU A 931 36.00 8.85 30.47
CA LEU A 931 35.69 10.23 30.85
C LEU A 931 35.95 10.47 32.36
N PRO A 932 37.21 10.70 32.78
CA PRO A 932 37.57 10.76 34.19
C PRO A 932 36.94 11.96 34.94
N GLN A 933 36.51 13.02 34.25
CA GLN A 933 35.87 14.16 34.90
C GLN A 933 34.35 13.98 35.11
N ALA A 934 33.69 13.04 34.44
CA ALA A 934 32.26 12.79 34.62
C ALA A 934 31.90 12.51 36.09
N ARG A 935 32.71 11.67 36.76
CA ARG A 935 32.54 11.38 38.19
C ARG A 935 32.87 12.57 39.09
N ALA A 936 33.80 13.44 38.67
CA ALA A 936 34.13 14.66 39.40
C ALA A 936 32.98 15.68 39.30
N GLU A 937 32.35 15.82 38.13
CA GLU A 937 31.18 16.64 37.88
C GLU A 937 30.01 16.24 38.79
N ILE A 938 29.64 14.96 38.79
CA ILE A 938 28.55 14.45 39.63
C ILE A 938 28.80 14.70 41.12
N LYS A 939 30.04 14.55 41.60
CA LYS A 939 30.39 14.82 43.01
C LYS A 939 30.19 16.30 43.38
N VAL A 940 30.50 17.22 42.47
CA VAL A 940 30.31 18.66 42.70
C VAL A 940 28.83 19.00 42.70
N VAL A 941 28.09 18.52 41.69
CA VAL A 941 26.64 18.76 41.56
C VAL A 941 25.88 18.18 42.74
N SER A 942 26.22 16.97 43.18
CA SER A 942 25.61 16.30 44.35
C SER A 942 25.66 17.17 45.61
N LYS A 943 26.82 17.73 45.94
CA LYS A 943 26.98 18.63 47.10
C LYS A 943 26.15 19.91 46.98
N ILE A 944 26.02 20.47 45.76
CA ILE A 944 25.21 21.67 45.55
C ILE A 944 23.72 21.33 45.69
N CYS A 945 23.26 20.20 45.15
CA CYS A 945 21.89 19.71 45.32
C CYS A 945 21.52 19.49 46.79
N GLU A 946 22.40 18.88 47.59
CA GLU A 946 22.18 18.73 49.04
C GLU A 946 22.01 20.10 49.72
N SER A 947 22.82 21.09 49.33
CA SER A 947 22.70 22.45 49.87
C SER A 947 21.40 23.17 49.46
N MET A 948 20.73 22.70 48.40
CA MET A 948 19.40 23.16 47.95
C MET A 948 18.25 22.35 48.56
N ALA A 949 18.53 21.44 49.51
CA ALA A 949 17.58 20.48 50.06
C ALA A 949 16.96 19.54 49.01
N ILE A 950 17.71 19.23 47.95
CA ILE A 950 17.35 18.24 46.93
C ILE A 950 18.19 16.99 47.18
N ARG A 951 17.54 15.84 47.37
CA ARG A 951 18.21 14.57 47.69
C ARG A 951 18.88 13.98 46.45
N PRO A 952 20.22 13.85 46.39
CA PRO A 952 20.88 13.17 45.29
C PRO A 952 20.57 11.66 45.32
N VAL A 953 20.27 11.09 44.16
CA VAL A 953 20.03 9.67 43.94
C VAL A 953 20.94 9.21 42.80
N SER A 954 21.71 8.16 43.06
CA SER A 954 22.53 7.47 42.06
C SER A 954 22.02 6.04 41.95
N VAL A 955 21.78 5.58 40.72
CA VAL A 955 21.26 4.24 40.40
C VAL A 955 22.22 3.50 39.47
N GLY A 956 21.93 2.24 39.16
CA GLY A 956 22.62 1.52 38.10
C GLY A 956 22.55 2.26 36.77
N GLN A 957 23.56 2.10 35.92
CA GLN A 957 23.61 2.73 34.61
C GLN A 957 22.79 1.96 33.56
N SER A 958 21.74 1.22 33.95
CA SER A 958 20.86 0.53 33.01
C SER A 958 19.68 1.42 32.59
N LYS A 959 19.15 1.21 31.40
CA LYS A 959 17.99 1.95 30.88
C LYS A 959 16.77 1.84 31.80
N GLN A 960 16.46 0.64 32.30
CA GLN A 960 15.33 0.40 33.20
C GLN A 960 15.45 1.18 34.51
N ASP A 961 16.64 1.20 35.11
CA ASP A 961 16.90 1.94 36.34
C ASP A 961 16.66 3.43 36.14
N VAL A 962 17.21 4.00 35.07
CA VAL A 962 17.06 5.44 34.74
C VAL A 962 15.60 5.79 34.47
N LEU A 963 14.89 5.04 33.63
CA LEU A 963 13.47 5.29 33.32
C LEU A 963 12.57 5.24 34.55
N SER A 964 12.83 4.33 35.49
CA SER A 964 12.05 4.19 36.72
C SER A 964 12.21 5.41 37.66
N CYS A 965 13.40 6.00 37.72
CA CYS A 965 13.70 7.16 38.56
C CYS A 965 13.33 8.50 37.92
N LEU A 966 13.31 8.60 36.58
CA LEU A 966 12.93 9.83 35.88
C LEU A 966 11.54 10.35 36.25
N ARG A 967 10.60 9.45 36.60
CA ARG A 967 9.23 9.81 37.03
C ARG A 967 9.18 10.57 38.35
N ASN A 968 10.18 10.39 39.21
CA ASN A 968 10.20 10.90 40.57
C ASN A 968 11.33 11.91 40.81
N CYS A 969 12.03 12.35 39.77
CA CYS A 969 13.13 13.31 39.92
C CYS A 969 12.67 14.75 39.67
N LYS A 970 13.26 15.68 40.44
CA LYS A 970 13.19 17.13 40.20
C LYS A 970 14.27 17.59 39.24
N ILE A 971 15.45 16.96 39.36
CA ILE A 971 16.62 17.24 38.54
C ILE A 971 17.11 15.93 37.95
N PHE A 972 17.37 15.91 36.66
CA PHE A 972 18.13 14.86 36.00
C PHE A 972 19.45 15.45 35.54
N HIS A 973 20.57 14.87 35.95
CA HIS A 973 21.89 15.26 35.49
C HIS A 973 22.63 14.04 34.96
N PHE A 974 23.01 14.10 33.69
CA PHE A 974 23.75 13.06 33.01
C PHE A 974 25.12 13.60 32.58
N ALA A 975 26.20 12.93 33.00
CA ALA A 975 27.56 13.21 32.56
C ALA A 975 28.14 11.99 31.85
N GLY A 976 28.35 12.09 30.52
CA GLY A 976 28.72 10.94 29.70
C GLY A 976 28.76 11.20 28.20
N HIS A 977 28.71 10.12 27.41
CA HIS A 977 28.64 10.20 25.95
C HIS A 977 27.19 10.33 25.46
N GLY A 978 27.00 11.11 24.40
CA GLY A 978 25.77 11.18 23.64
C GLY A 978 26.04 10.75 22.21
N TYR A 979 25.09 10.04 21.63
CA TYR A 979 25.14 9.61 20.24
C TYR A 979 23.98 10.23 19.46
N THR A 980 24.30 10.87 18.32
CA THR A 980 23.32 11.37 17.37
C THR A 980 23.29 10.42 16.18
N ASN A 981 22.13 9.86 15.89
CA ASN A 981 21.92 9.05 14.71
C ASN A 981 21.59 9.97 13.51
N GLY A 982 22.31 9.80 12.40
CA GLY A 982 22.19 10.65 11.21
C GLY A 982 21.06 10.25 10.26
N ASP A 983 20.47 9.06 10.42
CA ASP A 983 19.41 8.53 9.57
C ASP A 983 18.04 8.47 10.27
N ASP A 984 18.04 8.33 11.60
CA ASP A 984 16.82 8.26 12.42
C ASP A 984 17.03 9.00 13.75
N PRO A 985 16.52 10.24 13.88
CA PRO A 985 16.67 11.03 15.11
C PRO A 985 16.11 10.35 16.36
N SER A 986 15.11 9.47 16.23
CA SER A 986 14.50 8.76 17.37
C SER A 986 15.44 7.75 18.03
N LYS A 987 16.43 7.25 17.28
CA LYS A 987 17.49 6.34 17.75
C LYS A 987 18.69 7.06 18.36
N SER A 988 18.72 8.39 18.34
CA SER A 988 19.72 9.17 19.09
C SER A 988 19.57 8.86 20.58
N HIS A 989 20.67 8.76 21.32
CA HIS A 989 20.63 8.22 22.68
C HIS A 989 21.74 8.74 23.59
N LEU A 990 21.50 8.61 24.89
CA LEU A 990 22.54 8.73 25.92
C LEU A 990 23.21 7.36 26.09
N CYS A 991 24.54 7.32 26.03
CA CYS A 991 25.28 6.08 26.16
C CYS A 991 25.34 5.66 27.64
N LEU A 992 24.68 4.56 27.94
CA LEU A 992 24.62 3.92 29.26
C LEU A 992 25.69 2.80 29.36
N SER A 993 25.78 2.09 30.49
CA SER A 993 26.82 1.05 30.66
C SER A 993 26.67 -0.12 29.68
N ASP A 994 25.42 -0.45 29.32
CA ASP A 994 25.09 -1.47 28.32
C ASP A 994 24.87 -0.80 26.97
N THR A 995 25.75 -1.10 26.00
CA THR A 995 25.66 -0.54 24.65
C THR A 995 24.59 -1.20 23.79
N SER A 996 24.08 -2.36 24.20
CA SER A 996 23.04 -3.10 23.48
C SER A 996 21.62 -2.61 23.75
N ASP A 997 21.39 -1.87 24.85
CA ASP A 997 20.09 -1.26 25.20
C ASP A 997 20.24 0.19 25.71
N PRO A 998 20.58 1.15 24.83
CA PRO A 998 20.78 2.54 25.21
C PRO A 998 19.45 3.27 25.51
N LEU A 999 19.52 4.41 26.21
CA LEU A 999 18.37 5.28 26.47
C LEU A 999 18.15 6.24 25.29
N THR A 1000 17.17 5.91 24.43
CA THR A 1000 16.92 6.63 23.18
C THR A 1000 15.95 7.81 23.33
N VAL A 1001 15.97 8.73 22.36
CA VAL A 1001 14.95 9.76 22.17
C VAL A 1001 13.55 9.14 22.11
N GLY A 1002 13.40 8.02 21.40
CA GLY A 1002 12.14 7.27 21.32
C GLY A 1002 11.65 6.79 22.70
N ASP A 1003 12.55 6.38 23.59
CA ASP A 1003 12.18 5.98 24.96
C ASP A 1003 11.74 7.18 25.80
N ILE A 1004 12.43 8.31 25.68
CA ILE A 1004 12.12 9.55 26.41
C ILE A 1004 10.76 10.10 25.94
N LEU A 1005 10.49 10.11 24.64
CA LEU A 1005 9.21 10.57 24.09
C LEU A 1005 8.03 9.69 24.52
N LYS A 1006 8.23 8.45 24.96
CA LYS A 1006 7.18 7.61 25.55
C LYS A 1006 6.84 8.00 26.99
N LEU A 1007 7.69 8.77 27.68
CA LEU A 1007 7.42 9.26 29.02
C LEU A 1007 6.49 10.48 28.99
N ASN A 1008 5.52 10.48 29.89
CA ASN A 1008 4.70 11.64 30.22
C ASN A 1008 5.03 12.08 31.65
N LEU A 1009 5.80 13.14 31.78
CA LEU A 1009 6.27 13.72 33.05
C LEU A 1009 5.56 15.04 33.37
N HIS A 1010 4.57 15.46 32.57
CA HIS A 1010 3.87 16.74 32.73
C HIS A 1010 3.12 16.86 34.07
N GLU A 1011 2.67 15.74 34.65
CA GLU A 1011 2.05 15.73 35.99
C GLU A 1011 3.04 16.07 37.11
N ALA A 1012 4.28 15.57 37.01
CA ALA A 1012 5.34 15.82 37.99
C ALA A 1012 6.12 17.12 37.69
N SER A 1013 6.10 17.56 36.43
CA SER A 1013 6.82 18.72 35.86
C SER A 1013 8.24 18.88 36.43
N PRO A 1014 9.17 17.92 36.16
CA PRO A 1014 10.56 18.01 36.61
C PRO A 1014 11.19 19.36 36.21
N PHE A 1015 12.04 19.90 37.07
CA PHE A 1015 12.54 21.26 36.92
C PHE A 1015 13.67 21.36 35.88
N LEU A 1016 14.69 20.52 35.96
CA LEU A 1016 15.90 20.63 35.12
C LEU A 1016 16.42 19.27 34.65
N ALA A 1017 16.60 19.11 33.34
CA ALA A 1017 17.47 18.10 32.75
C ALA A 1017 18.78 18.75 32.30
N TYR A 1018 19.90 18.36 32.90
CA TYR A 1018 21.24 18.81 32.52
C TYR A 1018 21.98 17.66 31.83
N LEU A 1019 22.17 17.79 30.52
CA LEU A 1019 22.75 16.78 29.65
C LEU A 1019 24.21 17.17 29.34
N SER A 1020 25.12 16.83 30.25
CA SER A 1020 26.57 16.97 30.08
C SER A 1020 27.12 15.85 29.18
N ALA A 1021 26.64 15.85 27.95
CA ALA A 1021 27.00 14.89 26.92
C ALA A 1021 27.08 15.57 25.55
N CYS A 1022 27.98 15.08 24.71
CA CYS A 1022 28.26 15.66 23.40
C CYS A 1022 27.06 15.53 22.44
N SER A 1023 26.78 16.58 21.67
CA SER A 1023 25.81 16.59 20.55
C SER A 1023 24.36 16.27 20.94
N THR A 1024 23.96 16.55 22.19
CA THR A 1024 22.60 16.30 22.70
C THR A 1024 21.53 17.22 22.07
N GLY A 1025 21.94 18.36 21.52
CA GLY A 1025 21.09 19.29 20.77
C GLY A 1025 21.28 19.26 19.25
N ARG A 1026 22.04 18.29 18.71
CA ARG A 1026 22.39 18.29 17.29
C ARG A 1026 21.34 17.55 16.46
N VAL A 1027 20.92 18.18 15.36
CA VAL A 1027 20.21 17.50 14.26
C VAL A 1027 21.22 17.27 13.12
N GLN A 1028 21.62 16.02 12.89
CA GLN A 1028 22.54 15.65 11.81
C GLN A 1028 21.81 15.39 10.48
N ASP A 1029 20.56 14.94 10.54
CA ASP A 1029 19.77 14.66 9.33
C ASP A 1029 19.07 15.91 8.80
N ASP A 1030 19.30 16.25 7.54
CA ASP A 1030 18.55 17.31 6.86
C ASP A 1030 17.09 16.92 6.63
N LYS A 1031 16.76 15.62 6.55
CA LYS A 1031 15.40 15.11 6.27
C LYS A 1031 14.38 15.45 7.36
N PHE A 1032 14.82 15.57 8.61
CA PHE A 1032 13.94 15.78 9.78
C PHE A 1032 14.22 17.11 10.49
N ILE A 1033 14.93 18.03 9.84
CA ILE A 1033 15.33 19.31 10.45
C ILE A 1033 14.14 20.16 10.91
N ASP A 1034 13.03 20.04 10.19
CA ASP A 1034 11.78 20.75 10.46
C ASP A 1034 11.02 20.23 11.69
N GLU A 1035 11.27 18.97 12.10
CA GLU A 1035 10.68 18.38 13.30
C GLU A 1035 11.49 18.69 14.57
N SER A 1036 12.76 19.11 14.43
CA SER A 1036 13.64 19.52 15.54
C SER A 1036 13.69 18.48 16.68
N ILE A 1037 13.68 17.18 16.34
CA ILE A 1037 13.76 16.07 17.29
C ILE A 1037 15.22 15.77 17.63
N HIS A 1038 15.60 15.99 18.89
CA HIS A 1038 16.90 15.64 19.46
C HIS A 1038 16.74 15.41 20.97
N LEU A 1039 17.79 14.98 21.69
CA LEU A 1039 17.68 14.65 23.11
C LEU A 1039 17.14 15.84 23.94
N ILE A 1040 17.61 17.06 23.69
CA ILE A 1040 17.14 18.25 24.43
C ILE A 1040 15.62 18.48 24.24
N SER A 1041 15.11 18.46 23.01
CA SER A 1041 13.68 18.67 22.74
C SER A 1041 12.84 17.47 23.21
N ALA A 1042 13.38 16.25 23.19
CA ALA A 1042 12.73 15.07 23.74
C ALA A 1042 12.48 15.18 25.25
N PHE A 1043 13.47 15.62 26.04
CA PHE A 1043 13.28 15.85 27.47
C PHE A 1043 12.28 16.98 27.75
N GLN A 1044 12.28 18.03 26.92
CA GLN A 1044 11.30 19.11 27.02
C GLN A 1044 9.86 18.60 26.74
N LEU A 1045 9.66 17.88 25.64
CA LEU A 1045 8.36 17.27 25.27
C LEU A 1045 7.90 16.19 26.26
N ALA A 1046 8.84 15.51 26.92
CA ALA A 1046 8.54 14.58 28.00
C ALA A 1046 8.00 15.29 29.25
N GLY A 1047 8.31 16.57 29.46
CA GLY A 1047 7.77 17.39 30.56
C GLY A 1047 8.80 18.10 31.44
N PHE A 1048 10.09 18.08 31.10
CA PHE A 1048 11.07 18.90 31.82
C PHE A 1048 10.90 20.39 31.49
N ARG A 1049 10.83 21.22 32.53
CA ARG A 1049 10.65 22.68 32.39
C ARG A 1049 11.87 23.38 31.77
N HIS A 1050 13.06 22.94 32.18
CA HIS A 1050 14.34 23.42 31.66
C HIS A 1050 15.20 22.25 31.21
N VAL A 1051 15.88 22.43 30.08
CA VAL A 1051 16.86 21.48 29.58
C VAL A 1051 18.12 22.24 29.17
N ILE A 1052 19.26 21.83 29.71
CA ILE A 1052 20.58 22.31 29.29
C ILE A 1052 21.29 21.16 28.59
N GLY A 1053 21.86 21.41 27.42
CA GLY A 1053 22.65 20.42 26.70
C GLY A 1053 23.70 21.08 25.82
N THR A 1054 24.29 20.30 24.91
CA THR A 1054 25.37 20.76 24.03
C THR A 1054 25.05 20.51 22.55
N LEU A 1055 25.37 21.47 21.68
CA LEU A 1055 25.19 21.34 20.23
C LEU A 1055 26.25 20.43 19.58
N TRP A 1056 27.45 20.28 20.18
CA TRP A 1056 28.52 19.40 19.69
C TRP A 1056 29.49 19.01 20.81
N LYS A 1057 30.64 18.42 20.44
CA LYS A 1057 31.64 17.89 21.38
C LYS A 1057 32.21 18.98 22.29
N VAL A 1058 32.21 18.71 23.59
CA VAL A 1058 32.82 19.53 24.64
C VAL A 1058 34.02 18.81 25.26
N ARG A 1059 34.99 19.56 25.80
CA ARG A 1059 36.12 18.97 26.54
C ARG A 1059 35.68 18.64 27.97
N ASP A 1060 35.94 17.40 28.37
CA ASP A 1060 35.63 16.83 29.70
C ASP A 1060 36.04 17.75 30.88
N LYS A 1061 37.21 18.41 30.78
CA LYS A 1061 37.69 19.34 31.81
C LYS A 1061 36.81 20.58 32.02
N HIS A 1062 36.18 21.10 30.98
CA HIS A 1062 35.35 22.30 31.07
C HIS A 1062 33.92 22.02 31.55
N CYS A 1063 33.43 20.78 31.40
CA CYS A 1063 32.09 20.37 31.81
C CYS A 1063 31.85 20.59 33.31
N VAL A 1064 32.82 20.22 34.15
CA VAL A 1064 32.78 20.41 35.61
C VAL A 1064 32.58 21.87 35.99
N ASP A 1065 33.30 22.79 35.34
CA ASP A 1065 33.22 24.22 35.65
C ASP A 1065 31.87 24.83 35.23
N VAL A 1066 31.35 24.44 34.06
CA VAL A 1066 30.03 24.93 33.60
C VAL A 1066 28.92 24.45 34.50
N ALA A 1067 28.91 23.15 34.82
CA ALA A 1067 27.93 22.58 35.73
C ALA A 1067 28.01 23.26 37.09
N ARG A 1068 29.21 23.37 37.68
CA ARG A 1068 29.40 24.01 38.99
C ARG A 1068 28.86 25.44 39.01
N VAL A 1069 29.29 26.31 38.08
CA VAL A 1069 28.87 27.72 38.05
C VAL A 1069 27.36 27.84 37.80
N THR A 1070 26.79 26.99 36.95
CA THR A 1070 25.35 26.98 36.66
C THR A 1070 24.55 26.59 37.90
N TYR A 1071 24.89 25.49 38.57
CA TYR A 1071 24.19 25.03 39.77
C TYR A 1071 24.39 25.97 40.97
N GLU A 1072 25.57 26.60 41.13
CA GLU A 1072 25.80 27.63 42.14
C GLU A 1072 24.87 28.84 41.92
N ALA A 1073 24.71 29.28 40.67
CA ALA A 1073 23.79 30.37 40.33
C ALA A 1073 22.32 29.99 40.51
N ILE A 1074 21.93 28.75 40.18
CA ILE A 1074 20.57 28.24 40.45
C ILE A 1074 20.27 28.25 41.95
N ARG A 1075 21.23 27.81 42.78
CA ARG A 1075 21.12 27.86 44.24
C ARG A 1075 20.98 29.29 44.74
N GLU A 1076 21.84 30.20 44.28
CA GLU A 1076 21.82 31.62 44.68
C GLU A 1076 20.53 32.33 44.25
N GLY A 1077 19.99 31.97 43.08
CA GLY A 1077 18.74 32.50 42.53
C GLY A 1077 17.47 31.77 42.99
N GLY A 1078 17.56 30.85 43.96
CA GLY A 1078 16.41 30.17 44.56
C GLY A 1078 15.68 29.19 43.65
N MET A 1079 16.36 28.60 42.65
CA MET A 1079 15.78 27.61 41.72
C MET A 1079 14.56 28.14 40.95
N THR A 1080 14.68 29.37 40.44
CA THR A 1080 13.70 30.02 39.55
C THR A 1080 14.05 29.79 38.08
N ASP A 1081 13.09 29.99 37.17
CA ASP A 1081 13.32 29.86 35.71
C ASP A 1081 14.49 30.72 35.23
N ASP A 1082 14.53 31.96 35.72
CA ASP A 1082 15.54 32.96 35.42
C ASP A 1082 16.93 32.57 35.97
N SER A 1083 16.98 31.89 37.12
CA SER A 1083 18.26 31.44 37.70
C SER A 1083 18.99 30.42 36.83
N VAL A 1084 18.27 29.62 36.04
CA VAL A 1084 18.84 28.59 35.15
C VAL A 1084 19.54 29.25 33.95
N CYS A 1085 18.84 30.11 33.21
CA CYS A 1085 19.41 30.78 32.04
C CYS A 1085 20.52 31.77 32.43
N ARG A 1086 20.40 32.47 33.58
CA ARG A 1086 21.47 33.31 34.13
C ARG A 1086 22.69 32.50 34.53
N GLY A 1087 22.48 31.36 35.18
CA GLY A 1087 23.56 30.46 35.57
C GLY A 1087 24.38 30.00 34.38
N LEU A 1088 23.70 29.54 33.32
CA LEU A 1088 24.37 29.10 32.10
C LEU A 1088 25.06 30.27 31.37
N HIS A 1089 24.40 31.43 31.28
CA HIS A 1089 24.97 32.63 30.68
C HIS A 1089 26.24 33.09 31.41
N LYS A 1090 26.24 33.08 32.75
CA LYS A 1090 27.42 33.38 33.58
C LYS A 1090 28.54 32.38 33.31
N ALA A 1091 28.23 31.09 33.31
CA ALA A 1091 29.20 30.02 33.09
C ALA A 1091 29.87 30.10 31.71
N THR A 1092 29.08 30.31 30.66
CA THR A 1092 29.58 30.42 29.28
C THR A 1092 30.42 31.67 29.07
N ARG A 1093 30.05 32.83 29.62
CA ARG A 1093 30.88 34.05 29.59
C ARG A 1093 32.21 33.86 30.31
N MET A 1094 32.20 33.24 31.49
CA MET A 1094 33.42 32.93 32.24
C MET A 1094 34.37 32.04 31.44
N LEU A 1095 33.86 30.99 30.77
CA LEU A 1095 34.68 30.15 29.91
C LEU A 1095 35.21 30.89 28.67
N ARG A 1096 34.39 31.75 28.05
CA ARG A 1096 34.78 32.58 26.91
C ARG A 1096 35.93 33.51 27.28
N ASP A 1097 35.85 34.15 28.44
CA ASP A 1097 36.89 35.06 28.94
C ASP A 1097 38.19 34.29 29.25
N SER A 1098 38.10 33.11 29.86
CA SER A 1098 39.26 32.24 30.08
C SER A 1098 39.91 31.76 28.78
N TRP A 1099 39.10 31.44 27.77
CA TRP A 1099 39.58 31.10 26.43
C TRP A 1099 40.34 32.27 25.79
N LEU A 1100 39.80 33.50 25.86
CA LEU A 1100 40.47 34.71 25.37
C LEU A 1100 41.80 34.98 26.10
N GLU A 1101 41.86 34.80 27.42
CA GLU A 1101 43.12 34.95 28.18
C GLU A 1101 44.18 33.92 27.78
N SER A 1102 43.76 32.69 27.50
CA SER A 1102 44.66 31.63 27.04
C SER A 1102 45.25 31.93 25.65
N PHE A 1103 44.45 32.58 24.81
CA PHE A 1103 44.85 33.02 23.48
C PHE A 1103 45.88 34.16 23.56
N ASP A 1104 45.67 35.14 24.42
CA ASP A 1104 46.62 36.24 24.66
C ASP A 1104 47.97 35.73 25.17
N LYS A 1105 47.97 34.84 26.17
CA LYS A 1105 49.20 34.25 26.74
C LYS A 1105 50.00 33.47 25.69
N LYS A 1106 49.34 32.78 24.74
CA LYS A 1106 50.03 32.10 23.63
C LYS A 1106 50.59 33.10 22.61
N ARG A 1107 49.85 34.17 22.30
CA ARG A 1107 50.32 35.25 21.41
C ARG A 1107 51.52 35.99 22.01
N GLU A 1108 51.50 36.29 23.30
CA GLU A 1108 52.61 36.95 24.01
C GLU A 1108 53.88 36.08 24.03
N ARG A 1109 53.76 34.76 24.22
CA ARG A 1109 54.90 33.82 24.15
C ARG A 1109 55.58 33.77 22.77
N LEU A 1110 54.82 33.99 21.70
CA LEU A 1110 55.35 34.06 20.33
C LEU A 1110 55.98 35.42 20.01
N VAL A 1111 55.43 36.51 20.56
CA VAL A 1111 55.95 37.87 20.37
C VAL A 1111 57.21 38.11 21.22
N GLN A 1112 57.39 37.40 22.34
CA GLN A 1112 58.57 37.54 23.21
C GLN A 1112 59.83 36.77 22.77
N GLY A 1113 59.80 36.03 21.65
CA GLY A 1113 61.02 35.50 21.02
C GLY A 1113 61.93 34.68 21.94
N ASP A 1114 61.46 33.54 22.44
CA ASP A 1114 62.30 32.61 23.21
C ASP A 1114 63.04 31.64 22.27
N GLU A 1115 64.02 32.16 21.53
CA GLU A 1115 65.09 31.36 20.95
C GLU A 1115 66.11 31.00 22.05
N LYS A 1116 65.95 29.83 22.71
CA LYS A 1116 67.09 29.06 23.23
C LYS A 1116 66.72 27.67 23.78
N GLY A 1117 67.30 26.65 23.15
CA GLY A 1117 67.93 25.54 23.89
C GLY A 1117 67.16 24.22 23.95
N THR A 1118 67.49 23.33 23.03
CA THR A 1118 67.27 21.87 23.11
C THR A 1118 67.84 21.24 24.39
N ARG A 1119 67.00 20.55 25.20
CA ARG A 1119 67.11 19.10 25.52
C ARG A 1119 66.15 18.62 26.64
N ASN A 1120 65.37 17.60 26.24
CA ASN A 1120 65.03 16.34 26.91
C ASN A 1120 63.87 16.24 27.92
N VAL A 1121 62.91 15.41 27.48
CA VAL A 1121 61.83 14.67 28.15
C VAL A 1121 60.46 15.36 28.19
N ILE A 1122 59.66 15.07 27.16
CA ILE A 1122 58.20 15.12 27.20
C ILE A 1122 57.73 13.67 27.27
N PRO A 1123 56.96 13.23 28.29
CA PRO A 1123 56.20 11.99 28.21
C PRO A 1123 55.05 12.20 27.23
N CYS A 1124 54.96 11.33 26.22
CA CYS A 1124 53.83 11.25 25.30
C CYS A 1124 52.53 11.06 26.09
N ASP A 1125 51.54 11.91 25.82
CA ASP A 1125 50.16 11.54 25.52
C ASP A 1125 49.49 12.77 24.86
N ASP A 1126 49.52 12.76 23.52
CA ASP A 1126 48.65 13.48 22.55
C ASP A 1126 48.31 14.97 22.79
N GLU A 1127 49.32 15.84 22.76
CA GLU A 1127 49.12 17.20 22.24
C GLU A 1127 49.48 17.23 20.76
N GLU A 1128 48.48 17.12 19.87
CA GLU A 1128 48.65 17.53 18.47
C GLU A 1128 49.17 18.98 18.44
N GLU A 1129 50.17 19.24 17.59
CA GLU A 1129 50.67 20.59 17.30
C GLU A 1129 49.54 21.49 16.77
N ILE A 1130 48.82 22.17 17.66
CA ILE A 1130 47.82 23.16 17.29
C ILE A 1130 48.55 24.40 16.77
N ILE A 1131 48.52 24.55 15.44
CA ILE A 1131 48.92 25.76 14.73
C ILE A 1131 48.21 26.98 15.34
N VAL A 1132 48.97 28.05 15.56
CA VAL A 1132 48.51 29.33 16.12
C VAL A 1132 47.42 29.92 15.22
N GLY A 1133 46.16 29.69 15.60
CA GLY A 1133 44.96 30.08 14.83
C GLY A 1133 43.73 29.22 15.15
N LEU A 1134 43.93 27.98 15.61
CA LEU A 1134 42.87 26.97 15.76
C LEU A 1134 42.69 26.48 17.21
N VAL A 1135 42.60 27.36 18.21
CA VAL A 1135 42.12 26.92 19.53
C VAL A 1135 40.60 26.77 19.47
N PRO A 1136 40.01 25.57 19.56
CA PRO A 1136 38.57 25.42 19.40
C PRO A 1136 37.82 26.09 20.55
N ALA A 1137 36.71 26.75 20.24
CA ALA A 1137 35.93 27.52 21.21
C ALA A 1137 34.99 26.59 22.00
N TYR A 1138 35.52 25.85 22.97
CA TYR A 1138 34.79 24.83 23.75
C TYR A 1138 33.65 25.37 24.64
N TRP A 1139 33.48 26.69 24.73
CA TRP A 1139 32.44 27.36 25.51
C TRP A 1139 31.13 27.58 24.73
N VAL A 1140 31.22 27.56 23.40
CA VAL A 1140 30.13 27.79 22.43
C VAL A 1140 29.01 26.73 22.43
N PRO A 1141 29.23 25.44 22.74
CA PRO A 1141 28.20 24.42 22.51
C PRO A 1141 26.99 24.48 23.44
N TYR A 1142 27.09 25.13 24.60
CA TYR A 1142 26.09 24.99 25.65
C TYR A 1142 24.83 25.82 25.38
N VAL A 1143 23.68 25.15 25.35
CA VAL A 1143 22.39 25.79 25.05
C VAL A 1143 21.37 25.48 26.14
N HIS A 1144 20.49 26.45 26.39
CA HIS A 1144 19.35 26.32 27.30
C HIS A 1144 18.04 26.34 26.51
N PHE A 1145 17.23 25.31 26.70
CA PHE A 1145 15.85 25.23 26.23
C PHE A 1145 14.92 25.33 27.45
N GLY A 1146 13.98 26.28 27.43
CA GLY A 1146 13.09 26.53 28.56
C GLY A 1146 12.13 27.69 28.34
N PHE A 1147 11.10 27.78 29.19
CA PHE A 1147 9.88 28.54 28.94
C PHE A 1147 9.73 29.86 29.70
#